data_AF-D2V691-F1
#
_entry.id   AF-D2V691-F1
#
_cell.length_a   1.000
_cell.length_b   1.000
_cell.length_c   1.000
_cell.angle_alpha   90.00
_cell.angle_beta   90.00
_cell.angle_gamma   90.00
#
_symmetry.space_group_name_H-M   'P 1'
#
loop_
_entity.id
_entity.type
_entity.pdbx_description
1 polymer ?
#
loop_
_entity_poly.entity_id
_entity_poly.type
_entity_poly.pdbx_seq_one_letter_code
_entity_poly.pdbx_strand_id
1 'polypeptide(L)'
;MSTSLLLLVDQLTTFYGKKLLNDHYALTYLDNNYYSLAFIGVMLCLVWGVLITAPIHIISWVLYFVGARKSSSLNSSSFGIDDDDEEDVVGSSGFGGQKQPSLKKQIEKSRKFGKVFNVLTSVSSFVWCLFASYFLVLVSTFSRAHYILTALVITIMWSVWLINSFVLDLKWIIVMIYYRLVKKVDLTSVSTSSSQMIQESQELADDGEALLEDNSSGLQRRPQSSSKLDPKKAVTVTRSLLLDSSKPYISRKPILAVILIVIATTIILIVSVMTTFIFADICIAYDPIEISTHFTRTVLSNGKCERDTVCYSYLTVPEKMDHQMIVNFQLYTYEFYKGFVEYKRFDPADEDFDPKDVEFNEYHQASCFKLDNIEEESRYQCFAELTDLKPGSSYILRAGYSASESTDAHDFHYDNEYLKFRTIPSEDDSSKIVSFINGGDLAWRGPTYALSKAVNTLGYGNVDNAPYFAIVGGDIAYENGCAYCYRRWDDWFLNWNKFMKTTVQYDSDNSTIHQYTLPILTTVGNHEGGNFKRPRSDDAFYIRLFPMSISGATEKIVSDPQTTRKLQHVHYLSKHTMIVALDSWVHESPQDQIEYLTNLFEKSVTAGTYKNRFIIIHHPMYTSGSVGDIDKEMIAKWESLFQKYGITAVFENHVHTYKQTYPIRDGKVVTKTSEQTDSTSVAFSYKRESADNSKDGIMYFGDGSWGVTYWNASLRKSSGLFRQIGVLSHVYHVKCRSLSNAISFTELYALGYNSTTGAVSEFGKSRVRIEVH
;
A
#
# COMPACT_ATOMS: atom_id res chain seq x y z
N MET A 1 15.41 6.78 2.50
CA MET A 1 15.04 7.81 3.49
C MET A 1 15.95 7.67 4.71
N SER A 2 16.32 8.76 5.39
CA SER A 2 17.10 8.64 6.64
C SER A 2 16.24 8.05 7.76
N THR A 3 16.87 7.34 8.71
CA THR A 3 16.21 6.75 9.88
C THR A 3 15.41 7.79 10.67
N SER A 4 15.89 9.04 10.73
CA SER A 4 15.23 10.16 11.39
C SER A 4 13.94 10.60 10.70
N LEU A 5 13.88 10.54 9.37
CA LEU A 5 12.67 10.89 8.62
C LEU A 5 11.59 9.82 8.79
N LEU A 6 11.99 8.54 8.80
CA LEU A 6 11.09 7.42 9.12
C LEU A 6 10.50 7.56 10.53
N LEU A 7 11.34 7.91 11.51
CA LEU A 7 10.90 8.12 12.90
C LEU A 7 9.94 9.30 13.04
N LEU A 8 10.16 10.38 12.28
CA LEU A 8 9.26 11.53 12.26
C LEU A 8 7.90 11.18 11.62
N VAL A 9 7.92 10.45 10.50
CA VAL A 9 6.70 9.96 9.84
C VAL A 9 5.92 9.05 10.80
N ASP A 10 6.58 8.10 11.44
CA ASP A 10 5.96 7.21 12.44
C ASP A 10 5.33 7.96 13.62
N GLN A 11 6.03 8.97 14.16
CA GLN A 11 5.49 9.80 15.25
C GLN A 11 4.29 10.64 14.81
N LEU A 12 4.30 11.20 13.59
CA LEU A 12 3.18 11.98 13.05
C LEU A 12 1.98 11.09 12.73
N THR A 13 2.19 9.92 12.15
CA THR A 13 1.15 8.91 11.91
C THR A 13 0.51 8.45 13.22
N THR A 14 1.34 8.16 14.22
CA THR A 14 0.88 7.76 15.57
C THR A 14 0.07 8.87 16.24
N PHE A 15 0.50 10.13 16.13
CA PHE A 15 -0.24 11.27 16.64
C PHE A 15 -1.58 11.44 15.92
N TYR A 16 -1.60 11.39 14.59
CA TYR A 16 -2.81 11.55 13.80
C TYR A 16 -3.85 10.45 14.10
N GLY A 17 -3.42 9.18 14.09
CA GLY A 17 -4.28 8.04 14.42
C GLY A 17 -4.87 8.14 15.83
N LYS A 18 -4.02 8.31 16.84
CA LYS A 18 -4.46 8.28 18.26
C LYS A 18 -5.22 9.53 18.71
N LYS A 19 -4.84 10.72 18.23
CA LYS A 19 -5.37 12.00 18.76
C LYS A 19 -6.45 12.65 17.92
N LEU A 20 -6.41 12.50 16.60
CA LEU A 20 -7.39 13.15 15.71
C LEU A 20 -8.53 12.20 15.33
N LEU A 21 -8.25 10.91 15.16
CA LEU A 21 -9.25 9.93 14.75
C LEU A 21 -9.85 9.12 15.91
N ASN A 22 -9.37 9.34 17.16
CA ASN A 22 -9.86 8.68 18.38
C ASN A 22 -9.96 7.14 18.26
N ASP A 23 -9.11 6.52 17.44
CA ASP A 23 -9.17 5.08 17.10
C ASP A 23 -10.55 4.61 16.56
N HIS A 24 -11.48 5.52 16.23
CA HIS A 24 -12.84 5.19 15.77
C HIS A 24 -12.94 4.96 14.27
N TYR A 25 -12.00 5.48 13.49
CA TYR A 25 -11.83 5.18 12.07
C TYR A 25 -10.49 4.48 11.89
N ALA A 26 -10.51 3.14 11.96
CA ALA A 26 -9.36 2.31 11.61
C ALA A 26 -9.15 2.28 10.09
N LEU A 27 -8.85 3.45 9.52
CA LEU A 27 -8.31 3.60 8.18
C LEU A 27 -7.25 2.50 7.92
N THR A 28 -7.22 1.93 6.71
CA THR A 28 -6.28 0.86 6.36
C THR A 28 -4.83 1.26 6.70
N TYR A 29 -3.92 0.29 6.86
CA TYR A 29 -2.51 0.58 7.13
C TYR A 29 -1.90 1.55 6.08
N LEU A 30 -2.38 1.47 4.83
CA LEU A 30 -2.07 2.45 3.79
C LEU A 30 -2.66 3.83 4.11
N ASP A 31 -3.94 3.90 4.43
CA ASP A 31 -4.62 5.16 4.71
C ASP A 31 -3.95 5.92 5.87
N ASN A 32 -3.63 5.29 7.01
CA ASN A 32 -3.04 6.03 8.14
C ASN A 32 -1.73 6.73 7.79
N ASN A 33 -0.84 6.04 7.06
CA ASN A 33 0.43 6.63 6.61
C ASN A 33 0.22 7.65 5.48
N TYR A 34 -0.74 7.39 4.59
CA TYR A 34 -1.03 8.24 3.45
C TYR A 34 -1.76 9.52 3.83
N TYR A 35 -2.81 9.48 4.68
CA TYR A 35 -3.46 10.68 5.20
C TYR A 35 -2.48 11.51 6.02
N SER A 36 -1.51 10.89 6.69
CA SER A 36 -0.42 11.62 7.37
C SER A 36 0.48 12.35 6.37
N LEU A 37 0.88 11.72 5.27
CA LEU A 37 1.64 12.37 4.19
C LEU A 37 0.83 13.46 3.47
N ALA A 38 -0.43 13.20 3.16
CA ALA A 38 -1.35 14.15 2.56
C ALA A 38 -1.56 15.35 3.51
N PHE A 39 -1.77 15.12 4.80
CA PHE A 39 -1.88 16.14 5.83
C PHE A 39 -0.61 16.98 5.96
N ILE A 40 0.58 16.35 5.97
CA ILE A 40 1.86 17.07 5.93
C ILE A 40 1.94 17.92 4.66
N GLY A 41 1.55 17.38 3.51
CA GLY A 41 1.45 18.12 2.24
C GLY A 41 0.53 19.34 2.34
N VAL A 42 -0.65 19.19 2.95
CA VAL A 42 -1.59 20.30 3.22
C VAL A 42 -0.96 21.33 4.14
N MET A 43 -0.36 20.91 5.25
CA MET A 43 0.24 21.82 6.23
C MET A 43 1.41 22.59 5.62
N LEU A 44 2.27 21.94 4.84
CA LEU A 44 3.35 22.61 4.11
C LEU A 44 2.79 23.59 3.06
N CYS A 45 1.76 23.20 2.32
CA CYS A 45 1.07 24.07 1.35
C CYS A 45 0.45 25.29 2.02
N LEU A 46 -0.22 25.11 3.17
CA LEU A 46 -0.83 26.18 3.96
C LEU A 46 0.22 27.09 4.58
N VAL A 47 1.26 26.54 5.21
CA VAL A 47 2.36 27.31 5.79
C VAL A 47 3.05 28.15 4.72
N TRP A 48 3.38 27.57 3.56
CA TRP A 48 4.01 28.29 2.47
C TRP A 48 3.08 29.33 1.83
N GLY A 49 1.79 28.99 1.67
CA GLY A 49 0.78 29.89 1.13
C GLY A 49 0.54 31.10 2.04
N VAL A 50 0.28 30.85 3.33
CA VAL A 50 -0.16 31.86 4.30
C VAL A 50 0.99 32.63 4.94
N LEU A 51 2.11 31.99 5.27
CA LEU A 51 3.21 32.65 5.99
C LEU A 51 4.27 33.26 5.07
N ILE A 52 4.35 32.80 3.82
CA ILE A 52 5.38 33.25 2.88
C ILE A 52 4.73 33.94 1.68
N THR A 53 3.87 33.24 0.95
CA THR A 53 3.32 33.74 -0.32
C THR A 53 2.41 34.93 -0.10
N ALA A 54 1.43 34.85 0.80
CA ALA A 54 0.50 35.95 1.06
C ALA A 54 1.21 37.20 1.62
N PRO A 55 2.12 37.13 2.61
CA PRO A 55 2.86 38.30 3.09
C PRO A 55 3.74 38.92 2.02
N ILE A 56 4.42 38.10 1.20
CA ILE A 56 5.18 38.61 0.04
C ILE A 56 4.21 39.37 -0.88
N HIS A 57 3.08 38.80 -1.28
CA HIS A 57 2.11 39.51 -2.12
C HIS A 57 1.58 40.80 -1.48
N ILE A 58 1.21 40.77 -0.20
CA ILE A 58 0.72 41.94 0.55
C ILE A 58 1.80 43.03 0.60
N ILE A 59 3.04 42.69 0.95
CA ILE A 59 4.16 43.63 0.99
C ILE A 59 4.42 44.18 -0.42
N SER A 60 4.36 43.34 -1.45
CA SER A 60 4.47 43.79 -2.85
C SER A 60 3.45 44.87 -3.15
N TRP A 61 2.20 44.60 -2.79
CA TRP A 61 1.07 45.45 -3.07
C TRP A 61 1.17 46.75 -2.31
N VAL A 62 1.45 46.71 -1.00
CA VAL A 62 1.63 47.90 -0.17
C VAL A 62 2.76 48.77 -0.71
N LEU A 63 3.92 48.19 -1.02
CA LEU A 63 5.06 48.95 -1.56
C LEU A 63 4.74 49.54 -2.94
N TYR A 64 4.00 48.81 -3.77
CA TYR A 64 3.56 49.29 -5.07
C TYR A 64 2.58 50.48 -4.92
N PHE A 65 1.58 50.38 -4.05
CA PHE A 65 0.60 51.45 -3.79
C PHE A 65 1.24 52.68 -3.15
N VAL A 66 2.14 52.50 -2.18
CA VAL A 66 2.89 53.60 -1.56
C VAL A 66 3.78 54.29 -2.60
N GLY A 67 4.44 53.54 -3.47
CA GLY A 67 5.21 54.09 -4.59
C GLY A 67 4.35 54.91 -5.55
N ALA A 68 3.17 54.39 -5.93
CA ALA A 68 2.23 55.08 -6.81
C ALA A 68 1.71 56.39 -6.20
N ARG A 69 1.41 56.41 -4.89
CA ARG A 69 0.93 57.60 -4.18
C ARG A 69 2.02 58.68 -4.03
N LYS A 70 3.26 58.27 -3.76
CA LYS A 70 4.39 59.21 -3.63
C LYS A 70 4.69 59.90 -4.97
N SER A 71 4.61 59.14 -6.06
CA SER A 71 4.74 59.66 -7.44
C SER A 71 3.63 60.66 -7.79
N SER A 72 2.37 60.42 -7.37
CA SER A 72 1.29 61.38 -7.62
C SER A 72 1.42 62.68 -6.81
N SER A 73 1.95 62.61 -5.57
CA SER A 73 2.16 63.81 -4.73
C SER A 73 3.30 64.71 -5.24
N LEU A 74 4.35 64.12 -5.82
CA LEU A 74 5.48 64.87 -6.41
C LEU A 74 5.06 65.67 -7.65
N ASN A 75 4.02 65.22 -8.36
CA ASN A 75 3.45 65.93 -9.51
C ASN A 75 2.47 67.03 -9.12
N SER A 76 1.82 66.97 -7.94
CA SER A 76 0.96 68.07 -7.47
C SER A 76 1.76 69.24 -6.90
N SER A 77 2.96 68.99 -6.36
CA SER A 77 3.83 70.05 -5.82
C SER A 77 4.66 70.80 -6.87
N SER A 78 4.69 70.35 -8.13
CA SER A 78 5.41 71.06 -9.22
C SER A 78 4.51 71.92 -10.09
N PHE A 79 3.28 72.20 -9.65
CA PHE A 79 2.28 73.00 -10.37
C PHE A 79 1.73 74.18 -9.53
N GLY A 80 2.42 74.56 -8.46
CA GLY A 80 2.27 75.88 -7.86
C GLY A 80 3.17 76.87 -8.60
N ILE A 81 2.64 77.50 -9.64
CA ILE A 81 3.18 78.76 -10.13
C ILE A 81 2.55 79.80 -9.19
N ASP A 82 3.29 80.18 -8.16
CA ASP A 82 3.06 81.45 -7.50
C ASP A 82 3.79 82.49 -8.35
N ASP A 83 3.00 83.28 -9.09
CA ASP A 83 3.40 84.61 -9.53
C ASP A 83 3.47 85.47 -8.26
N ASP A 84 4.62 86.11 -8.00
CA ASP A 84 4.75 87.49 -7.52
C ASP A 84 6.20 87.82 -7.08
N ASP A 85 6.71 88.89 -7.70
CA ASP A 85 7.56 89.98 -7.22
C ASP A 85 9.02 89.81 -6.70
N GLU A 86 9.88 90.49 -7.47
CA GLU A 86 10.91 91.49 -7.13
C GLU A 86 12.14 91.21 -6.22
N GLU A 87 13.25 91.69 -6.79
CA GLU A 87 14.42 92.36 -6.20
C GLU A 87 15.43 91.57 -5.33
N ASP A 88 16.66 91.55 -5.89
CA ASP A 88 17.97 91.78 -5.29
C ASP A 88 18.17 91.47 -3.79
N VAL A 89 19.18 90.63 -3.51
CA VAL A 89 20.38 91.05 -2.75
C VAL A 89 21.36 89.88 -2.60
N VAL A 90 22.62 90.20 -2.87
CA VAL A 90 23.83 89.41 -2.63
C VAL A 90 23.98 89.10 -1.14
N GLY A 91 24.09 87.82 -0.78
CA GLY A 91 24.36 87.43 0.61
C GLY A 91 24.73 85.96 0.76
N SER A 92 25.99 85.74 1.15
CA SER A 92 26.62 84.45 1.45
C SER A 92 25.80 83.47 2.29
N SER A 93 25.83 82.18 1.95
CA SER A 93 26.03 81.13 2.95
C SER A 93 26.47 79.83 2.29
N GLY A 94 27.51 79.22 2.86
CA GLY A 94 27.76 77.80 2.67
C GLY A 94 26.62 77.02 3.31
N PHE A 95 25.93 76.21 2.52
CA PHE A 95 25.16 75.09 3.04
C PHE A 95 25.31 73.94 2.06
N GLY A 96 25.80 72.81 2.59
CA GLY A 96 26.16 71.64 1.81
C GLY A 96 24.99 71.17 0.96
N GLY A 97 25.11 71.35 -0.36
CA GLY A 97 24.19 70.80 -1.32
C GLY A 97 24.23 69.27 -1.25
N GLN A 98 23.37 68.67 -0.43
CA GLN A 98 22.96 67.29 -0.64
C GLN A 98 22.39 67.25 -2.05
N LYS A 99 23.20 66.77 -3.01
CA LYS A 99 22.76 66.45 -4.37
C LYS A 99 21.53 65.57 -4.23
N GLN A 100 20.34 66.16 -4.41
CA GLN A 100 19.13 65.37 -4.57
C GLN A 100 19.43 64.36 -5.67
N PRO A 101 19.35 63.05 -5.38
CA PRO A 101 19.62 62.05 -6.39
C PRO A 101 18.69 62.34 -7.55
N SER A 102 19.27 62.49 -8.75
CA SER A 102 18.50 62.82 -9.94
C SER A 102 17.28 61.91 -10.03
N LEU A 103 16.14 62.47 -10.43
CA LEU A 103 14.87 61.75 -10.55
C LEU A 103 15.03 60.40 -11.29
N LYS A 104 15.93 60.35 -12.29
CA LYS A 104 16.38 59.13 -12.97
C LYS A 104 16.89 58.04 -12.02
N LYS A 105 17.74 58.37 -11.05
CA LYS A 105 18.33 57.42 -10.10
C LYS A 105 17.31 56.88 -9.10
N GLN A 106 16.33 57.70 -8.69
CA GLN A 106 15.21 57.25 -7.86
C GLN A 106 14.25 56.34 -8.64
N ILE A 107 13.94 56.68 -9.89
CA ILE A 107 13.13 55.86 -10.80
C ILE A 107 13.81 54.51 -11.07
N GLU A 108 15.12 54.51 -11.34
CA GLU A 108 15.87 53.27 -11.60
C GLU A 108 15.93 52.37 -10.36
N LYS A 109 16.09 52.95 -9.15
CA LYS A 109 16.05 52.22 -7.89
C LYS A 109 14.66 51.60 -7.66
N SER A 110 13.59 52.35 -7.88
CA SER A 110 12.21 51.86 -7.80
C SER A 110 11.94 50.73 -8.82
N ARG A 111 12.50 50.84 -10.03
CA ARG A 111 12.39 49.83 -11.10
C ARG A 111 13.12 48.54 -10.75
N LYS A 112 14.36 48.62 -10.24
CA LYS A 112 15.10 47.44 -9.76
C LYS A 112 14.36 46.78 -8.61
N PHE A 113 13.82 47.57 -7.68
CA PHE A 113 13.07 47.07 -6.54
C PHE A 113 11.77 46.34 -6.94
N GLY A 114 10.99 46.90 -7.88
CA GLY A 114 9.79 46.24 -8.41
C GLY A 114 10.09 44.92 -9.14
N LYS A 115 11.20 44.84 -9.89
CA LYS A 115 11.64 43.60 -10.55
C LYS A 115 11.97 42.49 -9.56
N VAL A 116 12.74 42.81 -8.51
CA VAL A 116 13.09 41.84 -7.45
C VAL A 116 11.82 41.32 -6.78
N PHE A 117 10.88 42.20 -6.49
CA PHE A 117 9.63 41.80 -5.85
C PHE A 117 8.75 40.93 -6.76
N ASN A 118 8.66 41.26 -8.05
CA ASN A 118 7.91 40.44 -9.02
C ASN A 118 8.50 39.02 -9.14
N VAL A 119 9.83 38.91 -9.15
CA VAL A 119 10.51 37.60 -9.10
C VAL A 119 10.17 36.86 -7.82
N LEU A 120 10.25 37.51 -6.65
CA LEU A 120 9.90 36.87 -5.37
C LEU A 120 8.45 36.41 -5.31
N THR A 121 7.49 37.22 -5.78
CA THR A 121 6.08 36.83 -5.85
C THR A 121 5.85 35.65 -6.79
N SER A 122 6.51 35.64 -7.96
CA SER A 122 6.35 34.57 -8.95
C SER A 122 6.97 33.26 -8.46
N VAL A 123 8.18 33.31 -7.88
CA VAL A 123 8.85 32.15 -7.26
C VAL A 123 8.04 31.62 -6.08
N SER A 124 7.52 32.48 -5.21
CA SER A 124 6.71 32.03 -4.08
C SER A 124 5.43 31.33 -4.52
N SER A 125 4.72 31.90 -5.50
CA SER A 125 3.52 31.28 -6.07
C SER A 125 3.82 30.01 -6.87
N PHE A 126 4.98 29.91 -7.53
CA PHE A 126 5.45 28.69 -8.19
C PHE A 126 5.60 27.55 -7.17
N VAL A 127 6.29 27.82 -6.07
CA VAL A 127 6.51 26.82 -5.01
C VAL A 127 5.17 26.41 -4.36
N TRP A 128 4.24 27.35 -4.21
CA TRP A 128 2.88 27.01 -3.77
C TRP A 128 2.14 26.09 -4.76
N CYS A 129 2.17 26.40 -6.06
CA CYS A 129 1.60 25.53 -7.10
C CYS A 129 2.25 24.14 -7.09
N LEU A 130 3.56 24.05 -6.87
CA LEU A 130 4.28 22.78 -6.73
C LEU A 130 3.74 21.94 -5.56
N PHE A 131 3.61 22.53 -4.37
CA PHE A 131 3.09 21.83 -3.20
C PHE A 131 1.61 21.44 -3.35
N ALA A 132 0.80 22.33 -3.91
CA ALA A 132 -0.61 22.04 -4.20
C ALA A 132 -0.76 20.93 -5.23
N SER A 133 0.06 20.91 -6.30
CA SER A 133 0.07 19.83 -7.27
C SER A 133 0.53 18.52 -6.66
N TYR A 134 1.58 18.53 -5.84
CA TYR A 134 2.03 17.35 -5.12
C TYR A 134 0.91 16.78 -4.24
N PHE A 135 0.22 17.63 -3.49
CA PHE A 135 -0.93 17.23 -2.68
C PHE A 135 -2.09 16.67 -3.52
N LEU A 136 -2.43 17.33 -4.63
CA LEU A 136 -3.48 16.88 -5.53
C LEU A 136 -3.14 15.52 -6.16
N VAL A 137 -1.90 15.33 -6.61
CA VAL A 137 -1.43 14.04 -7.11
C VAL A 137 -1.54 12.98 -6.02
N LEU A 138 -1.06 13.28 -4.80
CA LEU A 138 -1.20 12.38 -3.66
C LEU A 138 -2.66 11.99 -3.50
N VAL A 139 -3.59 12.92 -3.22
CA VAL A 139 -5.02 12.65 -2.99
C VAL A 139 -5.66 11.80 -4.10
N SER A 140 -5.19 11.93 -5.33
CA SER A 140 -5.71 11.20 -6.49
C SER A 140 -5.17 9.77 -6.66
N THR A 141 -4.13 9.35 -5.94
CA THR A 141 -3.43 8.06 -6.19
C THR A 141 -4.28 6.80 -5.93
N PHE A 142 -5.43 6.92 -5.25
CA PHE A 142 -6.32 5.80 -4.93
C PHE A 142 -7.68 5.86 -5.63
N SER A 143 -7.87 6.76 -6.60
CA SER A 143 -9.17 6.86 -7.26
C SER A 143 -9.10 7.27 -8.72
N ARG A 144 -9.59 6.37 -9.57
CA ARG A 144 -9.70 6.55 -11.03
C ARG A 144 -10.59 7.73 -11.42
N ALA A 145 -11.68 7.99 -10.71
CA ALA A 145 -12.54 9.13 -11.02
C ALA A 145 -11.85 10.48 -10.79
N HIS A 146 -10.79 10.52 -9.97
CA HIS A 146 -10.12 11.74 -9.59
C HIS A 146 -8.93 12.12 -10.48
N TYR A 147 -8.25 11.21 -11.21
CA TYR A 147 -7.00 11.59 -11.89
C TYR A 147 -7.19 12.61 -13.02
N ILE A 148 -8.19 12.43 -13.90
CA ILE A 148 -8.45 13.40 -14.99
C ILE A 148 -8.83 14.76 -14.40
N LEU A 149 -9.73 14.76 -13.43
CA LEU A 149 -10.15 15.99 -12.74
C LEU A 149 -8.97 16.65 -12.02
N THR A 150 -8.13 15.87 -11.36
CA THR A 150 -6.93 16.33 -10.65
C THR A 150 -5.94 16.92 -11.64
N ALA A 151 -5.67 16.25 -12.76
CA ALA A 151 -4.81 16.77 -13.82
C ALA A 151 -5.37 18.07 -14.41
N LEU A 152 -6.69 18.19 -14.59
CA LEU A 152 -7.34 19.42 -15.03
C LEU A 152 -7.19 20.54 -14.00
N VAL A 153 -7.41 20.27 -12.71
CA VAL A 153 -7.24 21.25 -11.63
C VAL A 153 -5.79 21.72 -11.53
N ILE A 154 -4.83 20.80 -11.60
CA ILE A 154 -3.39 21.11 -11.66
C ILE A 154 -3.10 21.99 -12.86
N THR A 155 -3.61 21.63 -14.04
CA THR A 155 -3.43 22.41 -15.28
C THR A 155 -3.97 23.82 -15.14
N ILE A 156 -5.21 23.98 -14.67
CA ILE A 156 -5.84 25.29 -14.46
C ILE A 156 -4.99 26.12 -13.50
N MET A 157 -4.54 25.54 -12.38
CA MET A 157 -3.71 26.23 -11.39
C MET A 157 -2.39 26.71 -11.99
N TRP A 158 -1.68 25.86 -12.73
CA TRP A 158 -0.41 26.21 -13.39
C TRP A 158 -0.61 27.22 -14.53
N SER A 159 -1.69 27.12 -15.29
CA SER A 159 -2.06 28.09 -16.32
C SER A 159 -2.38 29.46 -15.72
N VAL A 160 -3.10 29.50 -14.59
CA VAL A 160 -3.36 30.75 -13.85
C VAL A 160 -2.05 31.36 -13.34
N TRP A 161 -1.13 30.55 -12.79
CA TRP A 161 0.18 31.03 -12.37
C TRP A 161 1.00 31.58 -13.54
N LEU A 162 1.01 30.88 -14.69
CA LEU A 162 1.72 31.29 -15.90
C LEU A 162 1.14 32.59 -16.46
N ILE A 163 -0.20 32.69 -16.51
CA ILE A 163 -0.90 33.91 -16.90
C ILE A 163 -0.57 35.05 -15.94
N ASN A 164 -0.67 34.85 -14.64
CA ASN A 164 -0.36 35.91 -13.66
C ASN A 164 1.12 36.33 -13.65
N SER A 165 2.04 35.40 -13.93
CA SER A 165 3.49 35.68 -13.88
C SER A 165 4.01 36.33 -15.17
N PHE A 166 3.44 35.99 -16.32
CA PHE A 166 3.99 36.37 -17.63
C PHE A 166 3.05 37.19 -18.52
N VAL A 167 1.73 37.14 -18.27
CA VAL A 167 0.69 37.61 -19.21
C VAL A 167 -0.02 38.84 -18.66
N LEU A 168 -0.56 38.73 -17.45
CA LEU A 168 -1.25 39.80 -16.75
C LEU A 168 -0.28 40.39 -15.75
N ASP A 169 0.19 41.62 -15.98
CA ASP A 169 0.63 42.45 -14.87
C ASP A 169 -0.63 42.86 -14.10
N LEU A 170 -1.20 41.94 -13.33
CA LEU A 170 -2.50 42.08 -12.65
C LEU A 170 -2.50 43.35 -11.77
N LYS A 171 -1.32 43.71 -11.25
CA LYS A 171 -1.08 44.97 -10.53
C LYS A 171 -1.41 46.18 -11.40
N TRP A 172 -1.03 46.14 -12.67
CA TRP A 172 -1.30 47.19 -13.66
C TRP A 172 -2.79 47.31 -14.03
N ILE A 173 -3.48 46.18 -14.21
CA ILE A 173 -4.92 46.16 -14.50
C ILE A 173 -5.71 46.72 -13.32
N ILE A 174 -5.37 46.34 -12.10
CA ILE A 174 -6.03 46.85 -10.89
C ILE A 174 -5.76 48.35 -10.69
N VAL A 175 -4.56 48.83 -11.03
CA VAL A 175 -4.26 50.27 -11.04
C VAL A 175 -5.11 50.99 -12.06
N MET A 176 -5.25 50.45 -13.28
CA MET A 176 -6.13 51.02 -14.30
C MET A 176 -7.58 51.07 -13.85
N ILE A 177 -8.08 50.00 -13.23
CA ILE A 177 -9.43 49.94 -12.66
C ILE A 177 -9.58 50.95 -11.51
N TYR A 178 -8.62 51.04 -10.59
CA TYR A 178 -8.61 52.00 -9.49
C TYR A 178 -8.62 53.45 -10.02
N TYR A 179 -7.79 53.78 -11.00
CA TYR A 179 -7.76 55.13 -11.56
C TYR A 179 -9.04 55.48 -12.35
N ARG A 180 -9.64 54.52 -13.05
CA ARG A 180 -10.94 54.72 -13.71
C ARG A 180 -12.09 54.87 -12.70
N LEU A 181 -12.20 53.96 -11.74
CA LEU A 181 -13.36 53.90 -10.84
C LEU A 181 -13.26 54.90 -9.69
N VAL A 182 -12.08 55.05 -9.06
CA VAL A 182 -11.91 55.87 -7.85
C VAL A 182 -11.52 57.30 -8.19
N LYS A 183 -10.62 57.49 -9.16
CA LYS A 183 -10.13 58.83 -9.53
C LYS A 183 -10.91 59.48 -10.68
N LYS A 184 -11.81 58.75 -11.35
CA LYS A 184 -12.58 59.19 -12.54
C LYS A 184 -11.70 59.87 -13.61
N VAL A 185 -10.44 59.44 -13.73
CA VAL A 185 -9.53 60.01 -14.72
C VAL A 185 -9.79 59.33 -16.06
N ASP A 186 -10.14 60.11 -17.07
CA ASP A 186 -10.37 59.60 -18.43
C ASP A 186 -9.04 59.35 -19.15
N LEU A 187 -8.62 58.09 -19.13
CA LEU A 187 -7.34 57.64 -19.69
C LEU A 187 -7.37 57.51 -21.23
N THR A 188 -8.52 57.73 -21.88
CA THR A 188 -8.64 57.68 -23.35
C THR A 188 -7.85 58.80 -24.05
N SER A 189 -7.66 59.95 -23.39
CA SER A 189 -6.86 61.08 -23.90
C SER A 189 -5.34 60.80 -23.94
N VAL A 190 -4.85 59.78 -23.25
CA VAL A 190 -3.42 59.46 -23.15
C VAL A 190 -2.95 58.58 -24.33
N SER A 191 -3.84 57.78 -24.93
CA SER A 191 -3.46 56.94 -26.08
C SER A 191 -3.35 57.74 -27.38
N THR A 192 -4.18 58.76 -27.59
CA THR A 192 -4.16 59.61 -28.79
C THR A 192 -2.92 60.49 -28.88
N SER A 193 -2.40 60.99 -27.75
CA SER A 193 -1.19 61.82 -27.73
C SER A 193 0.11 61.03 -27.99
N SER A 194 0.10 59.72 -27.78
CA SER A 194 1.23 58.83 -28.07
C SER A 194 1.41 58.56 -29.57
N SER A 195 0.31 58.47 -30.31
CA SER A 195 0.34 58.17 -31.75
C SER A 195 0.86 59.35 -32.56
N GLN A 196 0.50 60.58 -32.18
CA GLN A 196 1.00 61.80 -32.85
C GLN A 196 2.51 62.01 -32.66
N MET A 197 3.07 61.70 -31.48
CA MET A 197 4.52 61.86 -31.24
C MET A 197 5.39 60.83 -31.98
N ILE A 198 4.88 59.62 -32.24
CA ILE A 198 5.62 58.61 -33.01
C ILE A 198 5.68 59.01 -34.49
N GLN A 199 4.60 59.58 -35.01
CA GLN A 199 4.51 60.05 -36.39
C GLN A 199 5.47 61.24 -36.65
N GLU A 200 5.55 62.22 -35.74
CA GLU A 200 6.54 63.30 -35.81
C GLU A 200 8.00 62.80 -35.69
N SER A 201 8.25 61.74 -34.92
CA SER A 201 9.60 61.19 -34.77
C SER A 201 10.08 60.35 -35.96
N GLN A 202 9.15 59.78 -36.74
CA GLN A 202 9.47 59.09 -38.00
C GLN A 202 9.68 60.08 -39.15
N GLU A 203 8.93 61.18 -39.22
CA GLU A 203 9.22 62.27 -40.17
C GLU A 203 10.61 62.90 -39.93
N LEU A 204 11.01 63.07 -38.67
CA LEU A 204 12.36 63.55 -38.33
C LEU A 204 13.50 62.56 -38.63
N ALA A 205 13.20 61.27 -38.81
CA ALA A 205 14.19 60.25 -39.14
C ALA A 205 14.35 60.09 -40.67
N ASP A 206 13.25 60.17 -41.44
CA ASP A 206 13.29 60.15 -42.90
C ASP A 206 13.95 61.42 -43.49
N ASP A 207 13.80 62.58 -42.85
CA ASP A 207 14.51 63.81 -43.24
C ASP A 207 16.03 63.74 -43.00
N GLY A 208 16.50 62.78 -42.20
CA GLY A 208 17.92 62.58 -41.88
C GLY A 208 18.69 61.70 -42.88
N GLU A 209 18.00 60.87 -43.66
CA GLU A 209 18.61 59.93 -44.62
C GLU A 209 18.73 60.49 -46.04
N ALA A 210 18.09 61.64 -46.34
CA ALA A 210 18.15 62.29 -47.66
C ALA A 210 19.35 63.24 -47.88
N LEU A 211 20.30 63.35 -46.95
CA LEU A 211 21.43 64.30 -46.99
C LEU A 211 22.82 63.66 -46.92
N LEU A 212 22.99 62.45 -47.47
CA LEU A 212 24.30 61.81 -47.59
C LEU A 212 24.60 61.30 -49.01
N GLU A 213 24.51 62.19 -50.00
CA GLU A 213 25.38 62.12 -51.17
C GLU A 213 25.83 63.54 -51.59
N ASP A 214 27.16 63.69 -51.61
CA ASP A 214 27.94 64.64 -52.40
C ASP A 214 28.79 65.71 -51.66
N ASN A 215 30.10 65.51 -51.88
CA ASN A 215 31.27 66.37 -51.87
C ASN A 215 31.65 67.33 -50.72
N SER A 216 32.76 66.94 -50.09
CA SER A 216 34.04 67.65 -49.98
C SER A 216 34.08 69.20 -49.93
N SER A 217 34.75 69.65 -48.86
CA SER A 217 35.45 70.93 -48.65
C SER A 217 34.61 72.16 -48.28
N GLY A 218 34.87 72.69 -47.08
CA GLY A 218 34.45 74.02 -46.68
C GLY A 218 34.19 74.18 -45.18
N LEU A 219 35.08 74.89 -44.49
CA LEU A 219 34.84 75.42 -43.14
C LEU A 219 33.51 76.19 -43.09
N GLN A 220 32.63 75.90 -42.12
CA GLN A 220 31.97 76.94 -41.30
C GLN A 220 31.10 76.41 -40.15
N ARG A 221 31.30 77.06 -38.99
CA ARG A 221 30.38 77.39 -37.88
C ARG A 221 29.51 76.28 -37.25
N ARG A 222 29.87 75.95 -36.00
CA ARG A 222 28.96 75.42 -34.96
C ARG A 222 27.76 76.36 -34.73
N PRO A 223 26.52 75.87 -34.75
CA PRO A 223 25.43 76.47 -34.01
C PRO A 223 25.33 75.82 -32.63
N GLN A 224 25.53 76.61 -31.58
CA GLN A 224 24.93 76.33 -30.28
C GLN A 224 23.44 76.66 -30.40
N SER A 225 22.57 75.65 -30.45
CA SER A 225 21.16 75.82 -30.12
C SER A 225 20.83 74.94 -28.91
N SER A 226 20.87 75.54 -27.73
CA SER A 226 20.26 74.97 -26.53
C SER A 226 18.75 75.20 -26.63
N SER A 227 18.02 74.30 -27.30
CA SER A 227 16.57 74.25 -27.11
C SER A 227 16.32 73.74 -25.69
N LYS A 228 15.92 74.65 -24.80
CA LYS A 228 15.36 74.27 -23.49
C LYS A 228 14.12 73.44 -23.79
N LEU A 229 14.21 72.13 -23.58
CA LEU A 229 13.07 71.23 -23.65
C LEU A 229 12.04 71.72 -22.63
N ASP A 230 10.84 72.05 -23.12
CA ASP A 230 9.68 72.39 -22.28
C ASP A 230 9.51 71.30 -21.20
N PRO A 231 9.56 71.66 -19.90
CA PRO A 231 9.40 70.71 -18.80
C PRO A 231 8.12 69.89 -18.92
N LYS A 232 7.04 70.46 -19.50
CA LYS A 232 5.77 69.76 -19.73
C LYS A 232 5.91 68.67 -20.80
N LYS A 233 6.68 68.91 -21.86
CA LYS A 233 7.02 67.89 -22.88
C LYS A 233 7.96 66.83 -22.32
N ALA A 234 8.96 67.20 -21.52
CA ALA A 234 9.88 66.24 -20.88
C ALA A 234 9.15 65.32 -19.88
N VAL A 235 8.22 65.85 -19.09
CA VAL A 235 7.38 65.08 -18.17
C VAL A 235 6.42 64.16 -18.93
N THR A 236 5.84 64.61 -20.05
CA THR A 236 4.94 63.80 -20.88
C THR A 236 5.69 62.66 -21.59
N VAL A 237 6.90 62.91 -22.09
CA VAL A 237 7.80 61.91 -22.68
C VAL A 237 8.33 60.93 -21.65
N THR A 238 8.62 61.38 -20.42
CA THR A 238 9.04 60.47 -19.34
C THR A 238 7.86 59.62 -18.86
N ARG A 239 6.64 60.18 -18.83
CA ARG A 239 5.39 59.47 -18.54
C ARG A 239 5.06 58.45 -19.62
N SER A 240 5.22 58.77 -20.90
CA SER A 240 5.02 57.83 -22.01
C SER A 240 6.09 56.74 -22.05
N LEU A 241 7.36 57.05 -21.79
CA LEU A 241 8.44 56.05 -21.67
C LEU A 241 8.24 55.13 -20.46
N LEU A 242 7.75 55.65 -19.33
CA LEU A 242 7.36 54.83 -18.16
C LEU A 242 6.17 53.92 -18.45
N LEU A 243 5.18 54.42 -19.20
CA LEU A 243 4.02 53.65 -19.66
C LEU A 243 4.44 52.56 -20.67
N ASP A 244 5.32 52.89 -21.62
CA ASP A 244 5.71 52.02 -22.74
C ASP A 244 6.76 50.96 -22.37
N SER A 245 7.55 51.21 -21.31
CA SER A 245 8.44 50.22 -20.70
C SER A 245 7.76 49.35 -19.64
N SER A 246 6.49 49.61 -19.34
CA SER A 246 5.62 48.76 -18.50
C SER A 246 4.59 47.95 -19.30
N LYS A 247 4.56 48.13 -20.62
CA LYS A 247 3.70 47.35 -21.51
C LYS A 247 4.11 45.88 -21.46
N PRO A 248 3.26 44.95 -20.98
CA PRO A 248 3.58 43.53 -20.94
C PRO A 248 3.92 43.06 -22.35
N TYR A 249 4.79 42.05 -22.48
CA TYR A 249 5.27 41.51 -23.76
C TYR A 249 4.12 41.20 -24.74
N ILE A 250 2.95 40.85 -24.19
CA ILE A 250 1.67 40.61 -24.87
C ILE A 250 1.15 41.80 -25.65
N SER A 251 1.31 43.02 -25.13
CA SER A 251 0.87 44.23 -25.83
C SER A 251 1.67 44.49 -27.11
N ARG A 252 2.88 43.90 -27.25
CA ARG A 252 3.72 44.02 -28.45
C ARG A 252 3.43 42.94 -29.48
N LYS A 253 3.11 41.72 -29.05
CA LYS A 253 2.79 40.57 -29.91
C LYS A 253 1.70 39.69 -29.29
N PRO A 254 0.42 40.12 -29.32
CA PRO A 254 -0.66 39.45 -28.59
C PRO A 254 -0.91 38.03 -29.12
N ILE A 255 -0.85 37.84 -30.44
CA ILE A 255 -1.04 36.53 -31.07
C ILE A 255 0.05 35.55 -30.65
N LEU A 256 1.32 35.97 -30.69
CA LEU A 256 2.45 35.12 -30.28
C LEU A 256 2.36 34.74 -28.79
N ALA A 257 1.96 35.69 -27.94
CA ALA A 257 1.77 35.43 -26.52
C ALA A 257 0.63 34.42 -26.27
N VAL A 258 -0.51 34.57 -26.94
CA VAL A 258 -1.62 33.60 -26.87
C VAL A 258 -1.16 32.22 -27.33
N ILE A 259 -0.44 32.13 -28.45
CA ILE A 259 0.11 30.86 -28.96
C ILE A 259 1.03 30.21 -27.91
N LEU A 260 1.95 30.96 -27.33
CA LEU A 260 2.87 30.44 -26.31
C LEU A 260 2.15 29.99 -25.03
N ILE A 261 1.11 30.70 -24.59
CA ILE A 261 0.30 30.30 -23.41
C ILE A 261 -0.47 29.02 -23.71
N VAL A 262 -1.06 28.90 -24.90
CA VAL A 262 -1.77 27.69 -25.33
C VAL A 262 -0.81 26.52 -25.38
N ILE A 263 0.36 26.67 -26.03
CA ILE A 263 1.39 25.63 -26.08
C ILE A 263 1.83 25.23 -24.66
N ALA A 264 2.14 26.20 -23.80
CA ALA A 264 2.56 25.93 -22.43
C ALA A 264 1.47 25.23 -21.61
N THR A 265 0.22 25.68 -21.73
CA THR A 265 -0.94 25.06 -21.05
C THR A 265 -1.17 23.63 -21.54
N THR A 266 -1.04 23.37 -22.84
CA THR A 266 -1.14 22.03 -23.41
C THR A 266 -0.03 21.13 -22.90
N ILE A 267 1.22 21.62 -22.85
CA ILE A 267 2.35 20.86 -22.28
C ILE A 267 2.09 20.58 -20.79
N ILE A 268 1.62 21.55 -20.01
CA ILE A 268 1.26 21.38 -18.60
C ILE A 268 0.17 20.33 -18.46
N LEU A 269 -0.86 20.34 -19.32
CA LEU A 269 -1.93 19.34 -19.29
C LEU A 269 -1.39 17.95 -19.56
N ILE A 270 -0.57 17.78 -20.60
CA ILE A 270 0.05 16.51 -20.94
C ILE A 270 0.89 16.00 -19.76
N VAL A 271 1.75 16.85 -19.20
CA VAL A 271 2.60 16.50 -18.05
C VAL A 271 1.76 16.16 -16.82
N SER A 272 0.68 16.89 -16.56
CA SER A 272 -0.21 16.65 -15.42
C SER A 272 -0.94 15.31 -15.57
N VAL A 273 -1.51 15.04 -16.75
CA VAL A 273 -2.18 13.76 -17.07
C VAL A 273 -1.20 12.61 -16.95
N MET A 274 0.00 12.73 -17.56
CA MET A 274 1.03 11.70 -17.47
C MET A 274 1.48 11.46 -16.02
N THR A 275 1.69 12.51 -15.24
CA THR A 275 2.08 12.39 -13.83
C THR A 275 0.99 11.69 -13.03
N THR A 276 -0.26 12.12 -13.13
CA THR A 276 -1.36 11.48 -12.41
C THR A 276 -1.56 10.02 -12.85
N PHE A 277 -1.36 9.70 -14.13
CA PHE A 277 -1.44 8.33 -14.64
C PHE A 277 -0.30 7.45 -14.12
N ILE A 278 0.92 7.99 -14.02
CA ILE A 278 2.08 7.27 -13.49
C ILE A 278 1.87 6.87 -12.02
N PHE A 279 1.18 7.70 -11.24
CA PHE A 279 0.94 7.47 -9.80
C PHE A 279 -0.44 6.90 -9.47
N ALA A 280 -1.28 6.62 -10.46
CA ALA A 280 -2.61 6.04 -10.23
C ALA A 280 -2.52 4.61 -9.68
N ASP A 281 -3.54 4.24 -8.91
CA ASP A 281 -3.77 2.90 -8.36
C ASP A 281 -2.51 2.34 -7.66
N ILE A 282 -1.97 3.13 -6.73
CA ILE A 282 -0.73 2.75 -6.05
C ILE A 282 -0.98 1.58 -5.09
N CYS A 283 -0.13 0.56 -5.19
CA CYS A 283 0.03 -0.49 -4.21
C CYS A 283 1.26 -0.17 -3.34
N ILE A 284 1.10 -0.24 -2.03
CA ILE A 284 2.20 -0.18 -1.06
C ILE A 284 2.04 -1.35 -0.12
N ALA A 285 2.86 -2.37 -0.30
CA ALA A 285 2.82 -3.56 0.52
C ALA A 285 4.08 -3.65 1.39
N TYR A 286 3.97 -4.25 2.58
CA TYR A 286 5.02 -4.29 3.61
C TYR A 286 5.54 -5.71 3.78
N ASP A 287 6.80 -5.88 4.19
CA ASP A 287 7.43 -7.20 4.46
C ASP A 287 7.38 -8.24 3.32
N PRO A 288 8.17 -8.07 2.23
CA PRO A 288 9.07 -6.95 1.97
C PRO A 288 8.33 -5.72 1.44
N ILE A 289 8.98 -4.55 1.51
CA ILE A 289 8.40 -3.32 0.95
C ILE A 289 8.36 -3.46 -0.57
N GLU A 290 7.16 -3.32 -1.14
CA GLU A 290 6.92 -3.29 -2.57
C GLU A 290 6.03 -2.09 -2.90
N ILE A 291 6.40 -1.35 -3.94
CA ILE A 291 5.61 -0.23 -4.44
C ILE A 291 5.40 -0.45 -5.93
N SER A 292 4.15 -0.49 -6.34
CA SER A 292 3.77 -0.52 -7.75
C SER A 292 2.62 0.45 -8.01
N THR A 293 2.55 0.96 -9.22
CA THR A 293 1.45 1.80 -9.72
C THR A 293 0.84 1.14 -10.95
N HIS A 294 -0.33 1.63 -11.37
CA HIS A 294 -0.96 1.22 -12.63
C HIS A 294 0.04 1.21 -13.79
N PHE A 295 0.83 2.29 -13.93
CA PHE A 295 1.83 2.40 -14.98
C PHE A 295 2.93 1.33 -14.88
N THR A 296 3.48 1.09 -13.68
CA THR A 296 4.51 0.06 -13.53
C THR A 296 3.98 -1.35 -13.83
N ARG A 297 2.71 -1.62 -13.48
CA ARG A 297 2.09 -2.92 -13.69
C ARG A 297 1.70 -3.14 -15.15
N THR A 298 1.15 -2.14 -15.82
CA THR A 298 0.63 -2.28 -17.18
C THR A 298 1.65 -1.98 -18.28
N VAL A 299 2.66 -1.14 -18.02
CA VAL A 299 3.60 -0.66 -19.05
C VAL A 299 5.03 -1.16 -18.84
N LEU A 300 5.54 -1.16 -17.60
CA LEU A 300 6.96 -1.44 -17.35
C LEU A 300 7.27 -2.91 -17.02
N SER A 301 6.29 -3.66 -16.51
CA SER A 301 6.46 -5.04 -16.08
C SER A 301 5.57 -5.94 -16.90
N ASN A 302 6.15 -6.98 -17.50
CA ASN A 302 5.37 -8.14 -17.88
C ASN A 302 4.76 -8.73 -16.59
N GLY A 303 3.45 -8.99 -16.59
CA GLY A 303 2.80 -9.68 -15.48
C GLY A 303 3.39 -11.07 -15.29
N LYS A 304 3.29 -11.63 -14.09
CA LYS A 304 3.71 -13.02 -13.85
C LYS A 304 2.70 -14.05 -14.35
N CYS A 305 1.43 -13.65 -14.42
CA CYS A 305 0.44 -14.40 -15.17
C CYS A 305 0.36 -13.86 -16.59
N GLU A 306 0.60 -14.75 -17.55
CA GLU A 306 0.46 -14.45 -18.96
C GLU A 306 -1.01 -14.56 -19.38
N ARG A 307 -1.38 -13.81 -20.42
CA ARG A 307 -2.74 -13.88 -20.95
C ARG A 307 -3.01 -15.27 -21.53
N ASP A 308 -4.23 -15.74 -21.33
CA ASP A 308 -4.76 -17.02 -21.79
C ASP A 308 -4.02 -18.24 -21.19
N THR A 309 -3.64 -18.10 -19.91
CA THR A 309 -2.97 -19.14 -19.13
C THR A 309 -3.62 -19.35 -17.76
N VAL A 310 -3.36 -20.53 -17.19
CA VAL A 310 -3.51 -20.76 -15.75
C VAL A 310 -2.31 -20.10 -15.06
N CYS A 311 -2.58 -19.08 -14.22
CA CYS A 311 -1.54 -18.30 -13.56
C CYS A 311 -0.76 -19.12 -12.53
N TYR A 312 -1.50 -19.84 -11.69
CA TYR A 312 -0.99 -20.70 -10.63
C TYR A 312 -2.12 -21.58 -10.09
N SER A 313 -1.76 -22.78 -9.63
CA SER A 313 -2.64 -23.68 -8.90
C SER A 313 -2.12 -23.93 -7.48
N TYR A 314 -2.99 -24.09 -6.49
CA TYR A 314 -2.62 -24.40 -5.11
C TYR A 314 -3.71 -25.22 -4.43
N LEU A 315 -3.40 -25.80 -3.27
CA LEU A 315 -4.29 -26.68 -2.54
C LEU A 315 -4.71 -26.04 -1.22
N THR A 316 -5.97 -26.19 -0.82
CA THR A 316 -6.44 -25.84 0.52
C THR A 316 -6.89 -27.09 1.27
N VAL A 317 -6.73 -27.08 2.60
CA VAL A 317 -7.15 -28.19 3.44
C VAL A 317 -8.68 -28.24 3.46
N PRO A 318 -9.32 -29.36 3.09
CA PRO A 318 -10.77 -29.52 3.14
C PRO A 318 -11.23 -29.92 4.55
N GLU A 319 -12.55 -29.97 4.77
CA GLU A 319 -13.12 -30.43 6.04
C GLU A 319 -12.68 -31.88 6.40
N LYS A 320 -12.61 -32.80 5.42
CA LYS A 320 -12.18 -34.20 5.61
C LYS A 320 -11.03 -34.59 4.70
N MET A 321 -9.80 -34.33 5.15
CA MET A 321 -8.57 -34.48 4.35
C MET A 321 -8.20 -35.94 4.00
N ASP A 322 -8.88 -36.94 4.58
CA ASP A 322 -8.67 -38.35 4.27
C ASP A 322 -9.35 -38.76 2.96
N HIS A 323 -10.45 -38.10 2.58
CA HIS A 323 -11.22 -38.40 1.36
C HIS A 323 -11.43 -37.18 0.44
N GLN A 324 -10.95 -36.00 0.85
CA GLN A 324 -11.16 -34.77 0.10
C GLN A 324 -9.86 -34.02 -0.16
N MET A 325 -9.88 -33.15 -1.17
CA MET A 325 -8.89 -32.11 -1.40
C MET A 325 -9.52 -30.94 -2.16
N ILE A 326 -9.27 -29.70 -1.76
CA ILE A 326 -9.70 -28.52 -2.53
C ILE A 326 -8.55 -28.05 -3.40
N VAL A 327 -8.78 -28.02 -4.71
CA VAL A 327 -7.85 -27.51 -5.71
C VAL A 327 -8.31 -26.13 -6.12
N ASN A 328 -7.41 -25.15 -6.04
CA ASN A 328 -7.66 -23.76 -6.40
C ASN A 328 -6.73 -23.37 -7.52
N PHE A 329 -7.19 -22.54 -8.43
CA PHE A 329 -6.35 -22.00 -9.49
C PHE A 329 -6.90 -20.68 -9.99
N GLN A 330 -6.00 -19.80 -10.44
CA GLN A 330 -6.36 -18.51 -10.99
C GLN A 330 -6.02 -18.46 -12.49
N LEU A 331 -6.86 -17.78 -13.26
CA LEU A 331 -6.73 -17.65 -14.71
C LEU A 331 -6.64 -16.17 -15.08
N TYR A 332 -5.95 -15.85 -16.18
CA TYR A 332 -6.05 -14.55 -16.85
C TYR A 332 -6.54 -14.75 -18.27
N THR A 333 -7.83 -14.48 -18.53
CA THR A 333 -8.39 -14.56 -19.88
C THR A 333 -9.62 -13.67 -20.05
N TYR A 334 -9.88 -13.24 -21.28
CA TYR A 334 -11.11 -12.52 -21.66
C TYR A 334 -12.23 -13.47 -22.11
N GLU A 335 -11.87 -14.70 -22.48
CA GLU A 335 -12.80 -15.72 -22.96
C GLU A 335 -12.77 -16.91 -22.00
N PHE A 336 -13.85 -17.07 -21.25
CA PHE A 336 -13.95 -18.12 -20.24
C PHE A 336 -15.29 -18.86 -20.38
N TYR A 337 -15.21 -20.17 -20.60
CA TYR A 337 -16.40 -21.05 -20.62
C TYR A 337 -16.46 -21.96 -19.39
N LYS A 338 -15.36 -22.66 -19.06
CA LYS A 338 -15.30 -23.56 -17.89
C LYS A 338 -13.87 -23.76 -17.39
N GLY A 339 -13.70 -23.92 -16.08
CA GLY A 339 -12.47 -24.41 -15.45
C GLY A 339 -12.65 -25.85 -14.97
N PHE A 340 -11.57 -26.63 -14.87
CA PHE A 340 -11.64 -28.04 -14.43
C PHE A 340 -10.32 -28.52 -13.87
N VAL A 341 -10.35 -29.69 -13.25
CA VAL A 341 -9.18 -30.39 -12.71
C VAL A 341 -9.18 -31.83 -13.21
N GLU A 342 -8.03 -32.27 -13.69
CA GLU A 342 -7.76 -33.67 -14.01
C GLU A 342 -6.79 -34.24 -12.98
N TYR A 343 -7.06 -35.45 -12.51
CA TYR A 343 -6.24 -36.07 -11.46
C TYR A 343 -6.17 -37.58 -11.62
N LYS A 344 -5.18 -38.18 -10.95
CA LYS A 344 -4.97 -39.63 -10.93
C LYS A 344 -4.28 -40.03 -9.63
N ARG A 345 -4.72 -41.16 -9.08
CA ARG A 345 -4.02 -41.85 -8.00
C ARG A 345 -2.82 -42.59 -8.58
N PHE A 346 -1.68 -42.52 -7.92
CA PHE A 346 -0.50 -43.32 -8.28
C PHE A 346 0.07 -44.05 -7.06
N ASP A 347 0.79 -45.14 -7.31
CA ASP A 347 1.54 -45.83 -6.27
C ASP A 347 2.90 -45.16 -6.12
N PRO A 348 3.22 -44.53 -4.97
CA PRO A 348 4.51 -43.88 -4.79
C PRO A 348 5.69 -44.85 -4.73
N ALA A 349 5.44 -46.16 -4.54
CA ALA A 349 6.46 -47.20 -4.59
C ALA A 349 6.77 -47.69 -6.02
N ASP A 350 6.02 -47.24 -7.03
CA ASP A 350 6.27 -47.56 -8.43
C ASP A 350 7.53 -46.82 -8.93
N GLU A 351 8.56 -47.57 -9.27
CA GLU A 351 9.85 -47.04 -9.77
C GLU A 351 9.75 -46.48 -11.19
N ASP A 352 8.77 -46.95 -11.98
CA ASP A 352 8.57 -46.54 -13.37
C ASP A 352 7.68 -45.29 -13.51
N PHE A 353 7.22 -44.72 -12.39
CA PHE A 353 6.34 -43.55 -12.40
C PHE A 353 7.09 -42.27 -12.82
N ASP A 354 6.87 -41.82 -14.07
CA ASP A 354 7.24 -40.47 -14.53
C ASP A 354 5.98 -39.57 -14.60
N PRO A 355 5.94 -38.43 -13.86
CA PRO A 355 4.89 -37.42 -13.98
C PRO A 355 4.59 -36.94 -15.42
N LYS A 356 5.55 -37.02 -16.34
CA LYS A 356 5.39 -36.57 -17.72
C LYS A 356 4.55 -37.51 -18.59
N ASP A 357 4.49 -38.78 -18.22
CA ASP A 357 3.80 -39.83 -18.97
C ASP A 357 2.42 -40.17 -18.35
N VAL A 358 1.93 -39.31 -17.45
CA VAL A 358 0.67 -39.55 -16.75
C VAL A 358 -0.51 -39.31 -17.67
N GLU A 359 -1.20 -40.40 -18.01
CA GLU A 359 -2.57 -40.35 -18.52
C GLU A 359 -3.55 -40.17 -17.36
N PHE A 360 -4.17 -38.99 -17.28
CA PHE A 360 -5.22 -38.69 -16.30
C PHE A 360 -6.50 -39.43 -16.64
N ASN A 361 -7.17 -39.96 -15.62
CA ASN A 361 -8.36 -40.78 -15.76
C ASN A 361 -9.56 -40.30 -14.92
N GLU A 362 -9.35 -39.32 -14.03
CA GLU A 362 -10.40 -38.66 -13.27
C GLU A 362 -10.52 -37.20 -13.69
N TYR A 363 -11.75 -36.68 -13.68
CA TYR A 363 -12.09 -35.32 -14.09
C TYR A 363 -13.08 -34.70 -13.10
N HIS A 364 -12.86 -33.45 -12.73
CA HIS A 364 -13.78 -32.68 -11.90
C HIS A 364 -13.98 -31.26 -12.46
N GLN A 365 -15.25 -30.86 -12.61
CA GLN A 365 -15.61 -29.51 -13.05
C GLN A 365 -15.39 -28.52 -11.89
N ALA A 366 -14.65 -27.44 -12.14
CA ALA A 366 -14.45 -26.39 -11.14
C ALA A 366 -15.58 -25.36 -11.19
N SER A 367 -15.84 -24.71 -10.05
CA SER A 367 -16.63 -23.49 -9.97
C SER A 367 -15.71 -22.28 -10.01
N CYS A 368 -16.03 -21.30 -10.84
CA CYS A 368 -15.21 -20.12 -11.04
C CYS A 368 -16.01 -18.82 -10.91
N PHE A 369 -15.36 -17.75 -10.49
CA PHE A 369 -15.92 -16.40 -10.50
C PHE A 369 -14.87 -15.40 -10.95
N LYS A 370 -15.33 -14.28 -11.52
CA LYS A 370 -14.45 -13.21 -11.95
C LYS A 370 -14.01 -12.36 -10.75
N LEU A 371 -12.73 -12.02 -10.69
CA LEU A 371 -12.16 -11.13 -9.68
C LEU A 371 -12.34 -9.68 -10.13
N ASP A 372 -13.57 -9.16 -10.03
CA ASP A 372 -13.89 -7.80 -10.48
C ASP A 372 -13.17 -6.68 -9.70
N ASN A 373 -12.60 -7.01 -8.54
CA ASN A 373 -11.72 -6.10 -7.80
C ASN A 373 -10.36 -5.90 -8.49
N ILE A 374 -9.96 -6.78 -9.40
CA ILE A 374 -8.78 -6.59 -10.26
C ILE A 374 -9.25 -5.94 -11.56
N GLU A 375 -9.17 -4.61 -11.62
CA GLU A 375 -9.66 -3.86 -12.79
C GLU A 375 -8.68 -3.85 -13.98
N GLU A 376 -7.42 -4.22 -13.75
CA GLU A 376 -6.33 -4.16 -14.76
C GLU A 376 -6.28 -5.42 -15.64
N GLU A 377 -6.74 -6.55 -15.11
CA GLU A 377 -6.60 -7.86 -15.74
C GLU A 377 -7.91 -8.65 -15.55
N SER A 378 -8.38 -9.33 -16.60
CA SER A 378 -9.59 -10.17 -16.53
C SER A 378 -9.25 -11.49 -15.84
N ARG A 379 -9.17 -11.45 -14.50
CA ARG A 379 -8.78 -12.59 -13.68
C ARG A 379 -10.02 -13.38 -13.23
N TYR A 380 -9.88 -14.71 -13.20
CA TYR A 380 -10.88 -15.61 -12.63
C TYR A 380 -10.25 -16.43 -11.51
N GLN A 381 -10.95 -16.59 -10.40
CA GLN A 381 -10.63 -17.56 -9.37
C GLN A 381 -11.51 -18.78 -9.52
N CYS A 382 -10.89 -19.96 -9.59
CA CYS A 382 -11.56 -21.25 -9.71
C CYS A 382 -11.24 -22.13 -8.50
N PHE A 383 -12.20 -22.99 -8.13
CA PHE A 383 -12.03 -23.99 -7.08
C PHE A 383 -12.79 -25.28 -7.42
N ALA A 384 -12.21 -26.42 -7.04
CA ALA A 384 -12.76 -27.76 -7.22
C ALA A 384 -12.57 -28.59 -5.94
N GLU A 385 -13.65 -29.15 -5.39
CA GLU A 385 -13.60 -30.07 -4.26
C GLU A 385 -13.53 -31.50 -4.79
N LEU A 386 -12.35 -32.09 -4.77
CA LEU A 386 -12.19 -33.50 -5.08
C LEU A 386 -12.72 -34.30 -3.89
N THR A 387 -13.69 -35.18 -4.13
CA THR A 387 -14.28 -36.07 -3.11
C THR A 387 -13.97 -37.53 -3.42
N ASP A 388 -14.38 -38.42 -2.51
CA ASP A 388 -14.27 -39.88 -2.66
C ASP A 388 -12.83 -40.38 -2.91
N LEU A 389 -11.84 -39.58 -2.49
CA LEU A 389 -10.44 -39.96 -2.56
C LEU A 389 -10.17 -41.12 -1.60
N LYS A 390 -9.17 -41.94 -1.92
CA LYS A 390 -8.74 -43.03 -1.04
C LYS A 390 -7.85 -42.45 0.06
N PRO A 391 -8.08 -42.79 1.34
CA PRO A 391 -7.20 -42.38 2.42
C PRO A 391 -5.77 -42.89 2.26
N GLY A 392 -4.82 -42.18 2.85
CA GLY A 392 -3.40 -42.52 2.87
C GLY A 392 -2.79 -42.73 1.48
N SER A 393 -3.31 -42.08 0.44
CA SER A 393 -2.95 -42.31 -0.96
C SER A 393 -2.28 -41.07 -1.59
N SER A 394 -1.48 -41.32 -2.62
CA SER A 394 -0.81 -40.27 -3.40
C SER A 394 -1.56 -39.96 -4.68
N TYR A 395 -1.67 -38.68 -4.99
CA TYR A 395 -2.36 -38.17 -6.18
C TYR A 395 -1.48 -37.17 -6.92
N ILE A 396 -1.60 -37.17 -8.24
CA ILE A 396 -1.08 -36.14 -9.14
C ILE A 396 -2.26 -35.47 -9.85
N LEU A 397 -2.17 -34.17 -10.10
CA LEU A 397 -3.20 -33.40 -10.77
C LEU A 397 -2.63 -32.28 -11.64
N ARG A 398 -3.48 -31.79 -12.55
CA ARG A 398 -3.34 -30.51 -13.24
C ARG A 398 -4.68 -29.78 -13.30
N ALA A 399 -4.63 -28.46 -13.20
CA ALA A 399 -5.79 -27.62 -13.49
C ALA A 399 -5.81 -27.22 -14.96
N GLY A 400 -6.98 -26.89 -15.48
CA GLY A 400 -7.14 -26.38 -16.83
C GLY A 400 -8.44 -25.60 -17.02
N TYR A 401 -8.56 -24.94 -18.17
CA TYR A 401 -9.79 -24.26 -18.56
C TYR A 401 -10.02 -24.36 -20.07
N SER A 402 -11.25 -24.07 -20.49
CA SER A 402 -11.64 -23.93 -21.90
C SER A 402 -12.20 -22.52 -22.13
N ALA A 403 -11.76 -21.89 -23.21
CA ALA A 403 -12.28 -20.59 -23.66
C ALA A 403 -13.61 -20.74 -24.43
N SER A 404 -13.89 -21.93 -24.96
CA SER A 404 -15.09 -22.21 -25.76
C SER A 404 -15.87 -23.44 -25.26
N GLU A 405 -17.09 -23.60 -25.78
CA GLU A 405 -17.93 -24.80 -25.53
C GLU A 405 -17.43 -26.05 -26.28
N SER A 406 -16.40 -25.89 -27.12
CA SER A 406 -15.79 -26.99 -27.87
C SER A 406 -15.35 -28.13 -26.95
N THR A 407 -15.50 -29.34 -27.47
CA THR A 407 -14.98 -30.57 -26.87
C THR A 407 -13.64 -30.98 -27.47
N ASP A 408 -13.08 -30.16 -28.37
CA ASP A 408 -11.76 -30.41 -28.94
C ASP A 408 -10.69 -30.20 -27.87
N ALA A 409 -9.83 -31.19 -27.67
CA ALA A 409 -8.73 -31.13 -26.71
C ALA A 409 -7.72 -30.02 -27.04
N HIS A 410 -7.69 -29.55 -28.29
CA HIS A 410 -6.86 -28.42 -28.71
C HIS A 410 -7.31 -27.07 -28.12
N ASP A 411 -8.54 -26.96 -27.64
CA ASP A 411 -9.08 -25.73 -27.03
C ASP A 411 -8.87 -25.67 -25.50
N PHE A 412 -8.20 -26.68 -24.92
CA PHE A 412 -7.94 -26.73 -23.48
C PHE A 412 -6.58 -26.14 -23.13
N HIS A 413 -6.60 -25.21 -22.19
CA HIS A 413 -5.43 -24.55 -21.65
C HIS A 413 -5.14 -25.13 -20.27
N TYR A 414 -3.97 -25.74 -20.11
CA TYR A 414 -3.56 -26.40 -18.87
C TYR A 414 -2.54 -25.57 -18.09
N ASP A 415 -2.49 -25.80 -16.78
CA ASP A 415 -1.34 -25.40 -15.97
C ASP A 415 -0.06 -26.08 -16.50
N ASN A 416 1.03 -25.32 -16.50
CA ASN A 416 2.35 -25.79 -16.90
C ASN A 416 2.98 -26.73 -15.87
N GLU A 417 2.52 -26.68 -14.61
CA GLU A 417 3.04 -27.52 -13.53
C GLU A 417 1.99 -28.54 -13.02
N TYR A 418 2.46 -29.76 -12.76
CA TYR A 418 1.70 -30.77 -12.03
C TYR A 418 1.84 -30.57 -10.53
N LEU A 419 0.73 -30.70 -9.80
CA LEU A 419 0.75 -30.78 -8.34
C LEU A 419 0.63 -32.23 -7.89
N LYS A 420 1.39 -32.60 -6.86
CA LYS A 420 1.23 -33.88 -6.15
C LYS A 420 0.76 -33.61 -4.73
N PHE A 421 -0.16 -34.41 -4.22
CA PHE A 421 -0.61 -34.34 -2.82
C PHE A 421 -0.84 -35.73 -2.23
N ARG A 422 -1.01 -35.78 -0.90
CA ARG A 422 -1.33 -37.00 -0.15
C ARG A 422 -2.60 -36.77 0.67
N THR A 423 -3.51 -37.72 0.65
CA THR A 423 -4.59 -37.79 1.65
C THR A 423 -4.03 -38.33 2.97
N ILE A 424 -4.59 -37.86 4.09
CA ILE A 424 -4.20 -38.37 5.41
C ILE A 424 -4.70 -39.82 5.61
N PRO A 425 -4.16 -40.57 6.59
CA PRO A 425 -4.66 -41.91 6.91
C PRO A 425 -6.16 -41.94 7.21
N SER A 426 -6.78 -43.08 6.95
CA SER A 426 -8.21 -43.30 7.24
C SER A 426 -8.51 -43.04 8.71
N GLU A 427 -9.74 -42.60 8.97
CA GLU A 427 -10.34 -42.59 10.29
C GLU A 427 -10.16 -43.91 11.07
N ASP A 428 -10.18 -45.05 10.38
CA ASP A 428 -10.05 -46.37 11.01
C ASP A 428 -8.59 -46.73 11.38
N ASP A 429 -7.61 -46.04 10.80
CA ASP A 429 -6.19 -46.18 11.11
C ASP A 429 -5.68 -44.99 11.93
N SER A 430 -6.44 -44.63 12.96
CA SER A 430 -6.15 -43.51 13.87
C SER A 430 -4.84 -43.63 14.65
N SER A 431 -4.18 -44.79 14.57
CA SER A 431 -2.87 -45.04 15.18
C SER A 431 -1.71 -44.37 14.42
N LYS A 432 -1.91 -44.07 13.13
CA LYS A 432 -0.92 -43.41 12.28
C LYS A 432 -0.75 -41.95 12.64
N ILE A 433 0.46 -41.45 12.36
CA ILE A 433 0.81 -40.07 12.63
C ILE A 433 0.26 -39.16 11.54
N VAL A 434 -0.47 -38.13 11.94
CA VAL A 434 -0.76 -36.97 11.11
C VAL A 434 0.19 -35.84 11.52
N SER A 435 1.12 -35.52 10.63
CA SER A 435 2.06 -34.40 10.77
C SER A 435 1.59 -33.17 10.00
N PHE A 436 1.80 -31.98 10.54
CA PHE A 436 1.60 -30.70 9.85
C PHE A 436 2.57 -29.62 10.35
N ILE A 437 2.69 -28.56 9.55
CA ILE A 437 3.43 -27.35 9.92
C ILE A 437 2.47 -26.29 10.41
N ASN A 438 2.82 -25.56 11.46
CA ASN A 438 2.08 -24.39 11.92
C ASN A 438 2.97 -23.15 12.02
N GLY A 439 2.54 -22.07 11.37
CA GLY A 439 3.09 -20.73 11.51
C GLY A 439 2.05 -19.68 11.13
N GLY A 440 2.48 -18.43 11.03
CA GLY A 440 1.68 -17.28 10.60
C GLY A 440 2.63 -16.13 10.31
N ASP A 441 2.11 -15.04 9.76
CA ASP A 441 2.90 -13.85 9.45
C ASP A 441 4.03 -14.19 8.45
N LEU A 442 3.61 -14.72 7.29
CA LEU A 442 4.51 -15.30 6.30
C LEU A 442 4.98 -14.24 5.31
N ALA A 443 6.25 -13.85 5.43
CA ALA A 443 6.91 -12.97 4.47
C ALA A 443 7.96 -13.74 3.68
N TRP A 444 7.87 -13.79 2.35
CA TRP A 444 8.87 -14.47 1.52
C TRP A 444 10.24 -13.76 1.54
N ARG A 445 11.13 -14.25 2.41
CA ARG A 445 12.48 -13.70 2.66
C ARG A 445 13.46 -14.82 3.00
N GLY A 446 14.73 -14.45 3.22
CA GLY A 446 15.81 -15.38 3.61
C GLY A 446 15.43 -16.39 4.71
N PRO A 447 14.86 -15.95 5.86
CA PRO A 447 14.41 -16.87 6.90
C PRO A 447 13.36 -17.86 6.42
N THR A 448 12.36 -17.39 5.67
CA THR A 448 11.26 -18.21 5.14
C THR A 448 11.77 -19.26 4.16
N TYR A 449 12.62 -18.87 3.20
CA TYR A 449 13.23 -19.83 2.27
C TYR A 449 14.05 -20.91 2.99
N ALA A 450 14.79 -20.53 4.04
CA ALA A 450 15.55 -21.47 4.85
C ALA A 450 14.63 -22.44 5.64
N LEU A 451 13.55 -21.93 6.23
CA LEU A 451 12.55 -22.72 6.93
C LEU A 451 11.81 -23.66 5.98
N SER A 452 11.37 -23.18 4.81
CA SER A 452 10.73 -24.01 3.77
C SER A 452 11.64 -25.13 3.30
N LYS A 453 12.95 -24.88 3.14
CA LYS A 453 13.92 -25.92 2.82
C LYS A 453 14.00 -26.99 3.92
N ALA A 454 14.01 -26.59 5.18
CA ALA A 454 14.01 -27.54 6.30
C ALA A 454 12.71 -28.36 6.35
N VAL A 455 11.55 -27.70 6.19
CA VAL A 455 10.24 -28.35 6.08
C VAL A 455 10.22 -29.41 4.98
N ASN A 456 10.76 -29.07 3.80
CA ASN A 456 10.82 -29.99 2.66
C ASN A 456 11.59 -31.28 2.97
N THR A 457 12.61 -31.21 3.82
CA THR A 457 13.42 -32.38 4.18
C THR A 457 12.86 -33.23 5.33
N LEU A 458 11.77 -32.82 5.98
CA LEU A 458 11.28 -33.51 7.19
C LEU A 458 10.89 -34.96 6.96
N GLY A 459 10.35 -35.28 5.79
CA GLY A 459 9.93 -36.64 5.42
C GLY A 459 11.08 -37.56 4.98
N TYR A 460 12.32 -37.05 4.92
CA TYR A 460 13.47 -37.84 4.51
C TYR A 460 13.86 -38.86 5.60
N GLY A 461 14.00 -40.13 5.23
CA GLY A 461 14.30 -41.24 6.16
C GLY A 461 13.19 -41.64 7.14
N ASN A 462 12.13 -40.83 7.30
CA ASN A 462 10.95 -41.19 8.09
C ASN A 462 9.69 -40.46 7.59
N VAL A 463 8.79 -41.21 6.95
CA VAL A 463 7.53 -40.70 6.39
C VAL A 463 6.60 -40.10 7.45
N ASP A 464 6.67 -40.54 8.72
CA ASP A 464 5.83 -40.02 9.81
C ASP A 464 6.16 -38.57 10.18
N ASN A 465 7.35 -38.09 9.80
CA ASN A 465 7.73 -36.69 9.97
C ASN A 465 7.31 -35.82 8.77
N ALA A 466 6.87 -36.40 7.66
CA ALA A 466 6.50 -35.65 6.46
C ALA A 466 5.15 -34.95 6.68
N PRO A 467 5.11 -33.60 6.71
CA PRO A 467 3.85 -32.89 6.91
C PRO A 467 2.86 -33.17 5.77
N TYR A 468 1.58 -33.26 6.11
CA TYR A 468 0.49 -33.38 5.14
C TYR A 468 0.04 -32.03 4.61
N PHE A 469 0.12 -30.98 5.42
CA PHE A 469 -0.27 -29.60 5.11
C PHE A 469 0.50 -28.60 5.96
N ALA A 470 0.33 -27.32 5.67
CA ALA A 470 0.86 -26.21 6.45
C ALA A 470 -0.24 -25.20 6.79
N ILE A 471 -0.19 -24.70 8.03
CA ILE A 471 -1.04 -23.62 8.53
C ILE A 471 -0.28 -22.30 8.40
N VAL A 472 -0.93 -21.30 7.81
CA VAL A 472 -0.55 -19.89 7.85
C VAL A 472 -1.64 -19.17 8.63
N GLY A 473 -1.43 -18.87 9.91
CA GLY A 473 -2.46 -18.31 10.80
C GLY A 473 -2.70 -16.81 10.62
N GLY A 474 -3.02 -16.38 9.39
CA GLY A 474 -3.23 -14.98 9.01
C GLY A 474 -1.95 -14.22 8.70
N ASP A 475 -2.12 -13.03 8.13
CA ASP A 475 -1.08 -12.17 7.57
C ASP A 475 -0.25 -12.96 6.55
N ILE A 476 -0.92 -13.28 5.45
CA ILE A 476 -0.46 -14.24 4.45
C ILE A 476 0.42 -13.53 3.45
N ALA A 477 -0.15 -12.56 2.73
CA ALA A 477 0.54 -11.89 1.64
C ALA A 477 0.92 -10.46 1.97
N TYR A 478 0.43 -9.84 3.05
CA TYR A 478 0.71 -8.43 3.40
C TYR A 478 0.28 -7.41 2.33
N GLU A 479 -0.83 -7.70 1.64
CA GLU A 479 -1.41 -6.84 0.60
C GLU A 479 -2.20 -5.64 1.18
N ASN A 480 -2.61 -5.73 2.46
CA ASN A 480 -3.22 -4.67 3.27
C ASN A 480 -4.65 -4.28 2.86
N GLY A 481 -5.46 -5.23 2.37
CA GLY A 481 -6.81 -4.96 1.87
C GLY A 481 -6.82 -4.06 0.62
N CYS A 482 -5.71 -3.98 -0.11
CA CYS A 482 -5.54 -3.14 -1.28
C CYS A 482 -5.65 -3.96 -2.57
N ALA A 483 -6.78 -3.82 -3.28
CA ALA A 483 -7.03 -4.49 -4.55
C ALA A 483 -5.94 -4.26 -5.62
N TYR A 484 -5.24 -3.12 -5.58
CA TYR A 484 -4.15 -2.81 -6.50
C TYR A 484 -2.85 -3.58 -6.20
N CYS A 485 -2.78 -4.24 -5.04
CA CYS A 485 -1.68 -5.12 -4.65
C CYS A 485 -1.84 -6.58 -5.12
N TYR A 486 -2.75 -6.87 -6.05
CA TYR A 486 -3.03 -8.24 -6.51
C TYR A 486 -1.80 -9.02 -6.98
N ARG A 487 -0.80 -8.36 -7.62
CA ARG A 487 0.44 -9.03 -8.06
C ARG A 487 1.26 -9.62 -6.92
N ARG A 488 1.05 -9.14 -5.70
CA ARG A 488 1.67 -9.72 -4.52
C ARG A 488 1.20 -11.14 -4.26
N TRP A 489 -0.04 -11.46 -4.60
CA TRP A 489 -0.56 -12.82 -4.55
C TRP A 489 0.08 -13.70 -5.61
N ASP A 490 0.28 -13.20 -6.83
CA ASP A 490 1.01 -13.93 -7.89
C ASP A 490 2.38 -14.40 -7.35
N ASP A 491 3.15 -13.47 -6.78
CA ASP A 491 4.45 -13.75 -6.16
C ASP A 491 4.36 -14.76 -5.02
N TRP A 492 3.35 -14.58 -4.17
CA TRP A 492 3.16 -15.41 -2.99
C TRP A 492 2.86 -16.86 -3.36
N PHE A 493 1.93 -17.11 -4.29
CA PHE A 493 1.57 -18.46 -4.72
C PHE A 493 2.66 -19.14 -5.53
N LEU A 494 3.37 -18.41 -6.41
CA LEU A 494 4.50 -18.96 -7.14
C LEU A 494 5.60 -19.42 -6.19
N ASN A 495 5.88 -18.65 -5.13
CA ASN A 495 6.83 -19.06 -4.09
C ASN A 495 6.29 -20.22 -3.25
N TRP A 496 4.99 -20.23 -2.91
CA TRP A 496 4.38 -21.36 -2.19
C TRP A 496 4.54 -22.66 -2.97
N ASN A 497 4.16 -22.68 -4.24
CA ASN A 497 4.29 -23.83 -5.12
C ASN A 497 5.74 -24.30 -5.25
N LYS A 498 6.68 -23.36 -5.32
CA LYS A 498 8.10 -23.67 -5.47
C LYS A 498 8.72 -24.23 -4.19
N PHE A 499 8.41 -23.66 -3.03
CA PHE A 499 9.18 -23.90 -1.80
C PHE A 499 8.44 -24.71 -0.72
N MET A 500 7.10 -24.64 -0.66
CA MET A 500 6.31 -25.33 0.35
C MET A 500 5.91 -26.73 -0.12
N LYS A 501 6.93 -27.56 -0.25
CA LYS A 501 6.80 -28.99 -0.55
C LYS A 501 7.28 -29.82 0.62
N THR A 502 6.89 -31.09 0.67
CA THR A 502 7.53 -32.12 1.49
C THR A 502 8.10 -33.20 0.58
N THR A 503 9.36 -33.57 0.83
CA THR A 503 9.99 -34.73 0.20
C THR A 503 9.73 -35.96 1.06
N VAL A 504 9.27 -37.04 0.44
CA VAL A 504 9.05 -38.33 1.08
C VAL A 504 9.88 -39.38 0.36
N GLN A 505 10.60 -40.18 1.14
CA GLN A 505 11.33 -41.34 0.68
C GLN A 505 10.55 -42.59 1.06
N TYR A 506 10.18 -43.41 0.06
CA TYR A 506 9.37 -44.60 0.27
C TYR A 506 10.19 -45.89 0.41
N ASP A 507 11.39 -45.95 -0.19
CA ASP A 507 12.34 -47.04 -0.02
C ASP A 507 13.67 -46.59 0.60
N SER A 508 14.24 -47.47 1.42
CA SER A 508 15.55 -47.40 2.05
C SER A 508 16.73 -47.14 1.11
N ASP A 509 16.67 -47.63 -0.14
CA ASP A 509 17.78 -47.52 -1.11
C ASP A 509 17.78 -46.21 -1.93
N ASN A 510 16.91 -45.26 -1.58
CA ASN A 510 16.85 -43.92 -2.19
C ASN A 510 16.33 -43.89 -3.64
N SER A 511 15.74 -44.98 -4.14
CA SER A 511 15.21 -45.09 -5.52
C SER A 511 13.85 -44.39 -5.71
N THR A 512 12.98 -44.37 -4.68
CA THR A 512 11.62 -43.82 -4.77
C THR A 512 11.43 -42.59 -3.89
N ILE A 513 11.70 -41.42 -4.45
CA ILE A 513 11.55 -40.12 -3.78
C ILE A 513 10.49 -39.28 -4.50
N HIS A 514 9.48 -38.84 -3.77
CA HIS A 514 8.45 -37.94 -4.29
C HIS A 514 8.39 -36.65 -3.50
N GLN A 515 8.14 -35.55 -4.21
CA GLN A 515 7.82 -34.26 -3.60
C GLN A 515 6.34 -33.97 -3.72
N TYR A 516 5.71 -33.59 -2.62
CA TYR A 516 4.31 -33.24 -2.53
C TYR A 516 4.14 -31.78 -2.15
N THR A 517 3.25 -31.08 -2.83
CA THR A 517 2.85 -29.72 -2.49
C THR A 517 2.06 -29.76 -1.18
N LEU A 518 2.36 -28.86 -0.25
CA LEU A 518 1.63 -28.76 1.01
C LEU A 518 0.35 -27.92 0.81
N PRO A 519 -0.84 -28.48 1.08
CA PRO A 519 -2.07 -27.71 1.15
C PRO A 519 -2.01 -26.65 2.26
N ILE A 520 -2.73 -25.56 2.02
CA ILE A 520 -2.78 -24.38 2.90
C ILE A 520 -4.03 -24.48 3.77
N LEU A 521 -3.85 -24.37 5.08
CA LEU A 521 -4.91 -24.01 6.01
C LEU A 521 -4.60 -22.60 6.51
N THR A 522 -5.58 -21.70 6.51
CA THR A 522 -5.34 -20.32 6.95
C THR A 522 -6.53 -19.74 7.71
N THR A 523 -6.23 -18.72 8.51
CA THR A 523 -7.20 -17.76 9.08
C THR A 523 -7.00 -16.40 8.42
N VAL A 524 -7.97 -15.51 8.56
CA VAL A 524 -7.83 -14.11 8.16
C VAL A 524 -6.92 -13.37 9.16
N GLY A 525 -6.00 -12.54 8.67
CA GLY A 525 -5.20 -11.62 9.48
C GLY A 525 -5.57 -10.15 9.24
N ASN A 526 -5.02 -9.24 10.04
CA ASN A 526 -5.33 -7.82 9.87
C ASN A 526 -4.75 -7.24 8.59
N HIS A 527 -3.71 -7.85 8.01
CA HIS A 527 -3.19 -7.44 6.71
C HIS A 527 -4.07 -7.90 5.54
N GLU A 528 -4.96 -8.87 5.71
CA GLU A 528 -5.96 -9.21 4.68
C GLU A 528 -7.13 -8.21 4.67
N GLY A 529 -7.60 -7.80 5.85
CA GLY A 529 -8.65 -6.77 5.99
C GLY A 529 -8.15 -5.32 5.98
N GLY A 530 -6.82 -5.11 5.86
CA GLY A 530 -6.15 -3.81 5.98
C GLY A 530 -6.04 -3.25 7.40
N ASN A 531 -6.82 -3.75 8.36
CA ASN A 531 -6.68 -3.60 9.82
C ASN A 531 -7.61 -4.59 10.56
N PHE A 532 -7.67 -4.53 11.89
CA PHE A 532 -8.73 -5.18 12.68
C PHE A 532 -10.04 -4.39 12.65
N LYS A 533 -11.15 -5.06 12.98
CA LYS A 533 -12.51 -4.49 13.10
C LYS A 533 -12.98 -3.81 11.81
N ARG A 534 -12.67 -4.40 10.67
CA ARG A 534 -13.00 -3.91 9.33
C ARG A 534 -14.19 -4.65 8.76
N PRO A 535 -15.07 -3.98 7.99
CA PRO A 535 -16.11 -4.69 7.26
C PRO A 535 -15.47 -5.66 6.24
N ARG A 536 -16.19 -6.73 5.89
CA ARG A 536 -15.73 -7.71 4.90
C ARG A 536 -15.45 -7.09 3.53
N SER A 537 -16.04 -5.94 3.19
CA SER A 537 -15.77 -5.23 1.93
C SER A 537 -14.32 -4.78 1.76
N ASP A 538 -13.57 -4.67 2.86
CA ASP A 538 -12.19 -4.18 2.86
C ASP A 538 -11.18 -5.30 2.63
N ASP A 539 -11.61 -6.56 2.74
CA ASP A 539 -10.80 -7.71 2.38
C ASP A 539 -10.79 -7.84 0.85
N ALA A 540 -9.66 -7.52 0.23
CA ALA A 540 -9.59 -7.54 -1.21
C ALA A 540 -9.55 -8.97 -1.76
N PHE A 541 -8.97 -9.93 -1.03
CA PHE A 541 -8.56 -11.21 -1.62
C PHE A 541 -8.78 -12.45 -0.77
N TYR A 542 -8.54 -12.43 0.54
CA TYR A 542 -8.53 -13.65 1.35
C TYR A 542 -9.86 -14.40 1.27
N ILE A 543 -10.98 -13.68 1.40
CA ILE A 543 -12.32 -14.27 1.29
C ILE A 543 -12.52 -14.91 -0.09
N ARG A 544 -11.91 -14.38 -1.15
CA ARG A 544 -12.02 -14.91 -2.52
C ARG A 544 -11.09 -16.09 -2.78
N LEU A 545 -9.87 -16.04 -2.26
CA LEU A 545 -8.78 -16.96 -2.61
C LEU A 545 -8.73 -18.22 -1.73
N PHE A 546 -9.27 -18.21 -0.50
CA PHE A 546 -9.11 -19.34 0.43
C PHE A 546 -10.43 -20.00 0.81
N PRO A 547 -11.06 -20.77 -0.10
CA PRO A 547 -12.14 -21.67 0.30
C PRO A 547 -11.59 -22.82 1.16
N MET A 548 -12.17 -23.00 2.35
CA MET A 548 -11.89 -24.12 3.26
C MET A 548 -13.02 -25.14 3.33
N SER A 549 -14.20 -24.77 2.79
CA SER A 549 -15.34 -25.64 2.54
C SER A 549 -16.17 -25.02 1.41
N ILE A 550 -16.52 -25.82 0.42
CA ILE A 550 -17.24 -25.39 -0.81
C ILE A 550 -18.37 -26.35 -1.17
N SER A 551 -18.79 -27.21 -0.24
CA SER A 551 -19.81 -28.23 -0.47
C SER A 551 -21.09 -27.62 -1.04
N GLY A 552 -21.49 -28.11 -2.21
CA GLY A 552 -22.69 -27.66 -2.92
C GLY A 552 -22.43 -26.71 -4.10
N ALA A 553 -21.19 -26.26 -4.33
CA ALA A 553 -20.84 -25.53 -5.55
C ALA A 553 -20.71 -26.51 -6.73
N THR A 554 -21.74 -26.58 -7.58
CA THR A 554 -21.75 -27.44 -8.78
C THR A 554 -21.82 -26.65 -10.08
N GLU A 555 -21.93 -25.32 -10.00
CA GLU A 555 -22.09 -24.44 -11.16
C GLU A 555 -20.73 -24.07 -11.76
N LYS A 556 -20.66 -23.95 -13.09
CA LYS A 556 -19.44 -23.54 -13.80
C LYS A 556 -18.99 -22.13 -13.42
N ILE A 557 -19.95 -21.21 -13.35
CA ILE A 557 -19.74 -19.81 -12.98
C ILE A 557 -20.62 -19.52 -11.78
N VAL A 558 -20.00 -19.09 -10.69
CA VAL A 558 -20.66 -18.75 -9.43
C VAL A 558 -20.54 -17.25 -9.14
N SER A 559 -21.37 -16.75 -8.22
CA SER A 559 -21.24 -15.38 -7.72
C SER A 559 -19.98 -15.19 -6.87
N ASP A 560 -19.45 -13.97 -6.86
CA ASP A 560 -18.33 -13.58 -5.99
C ASP A 560 -18.67 -13.86 -4.51
N PRO A 561 -17.90 -14.73 -3.82
CA PRO A 561 -18.22 -15.19 -2.48
C PRO A 561 -17.86 -14.19 -1.36
N GLN A 562 -17.44 -12.96 -1.69
CA GLN A 562 -16.96 -11.93 -0.75
C GLN A 562 -17.82 -11.73 0.50
N THR A 563 -19.14 -11.86 0.38
CA THR A 563 -20.07 -11.64 1.50
C THR A 563 -20.68 -12.92 2.06
N THR A 564 -20.54 -14.04 1.37
CA THR A 564 -21.27 -15.29 1.66
C THR A 564 -20.38 -16.39 2.25
N ARG A 565 -19.08 -16.40 1.92
CA ARG A 565 -18.15 -17.41 2.45
C ARG A 565 -18.03 -17.27 3.96
N LYS A 566 -17.85 -18.36 4.68
CA LYS A 566 -17.60 -18.32 6.13
C LYS A 566 -16.11 -18.16 6.39
N LEU A 567 -15.77 -17.38 7.42
CA LEU A 567 -14.39 -17.26 7.90
C LEU A 567 -14.05 -18.34 8.93
N GLN A 568 -15.07 -18.83 9.64
CA GLN A 568 -14.92 -19.97 10.55
C GLN A 568 -15.05 -21.27 9.78
N HIS A 569 -14.14 -22.19 10.08
CA HIS A 569 -14.12 -23.50 9.46
C HIS A 569 -13.49 -24.53 10.40
N VAL A 570 -13.78 -25.80 10.11
CA VAL A 570 -13.36 -26.94 10.90
C VAL A 570 -12.77 -28.00 9.99
N HIS A 571 -11.72 -28.67 10.47
CA HIS A 571 -11.04 -29.73 9.75
C HIS A 571 -10.84 -30.94 10.65
N TYR A 572 -11.18 -32.12 10.15
CA TYR A 572 -11.07 -33.38 10.86
C TYR A 572 -9.89 -34.17 10.31
N LEU A 573 -8.98 -34.54 11.20
CA LEU A 573 -7.73 -35.23 10.89
C LEU A 573 -7.76 -36.62 11.54
N SER A 574 -8.39 -37.56 10.84
CA SER A 574 -8.72 -38.90 11.36
C SER A 574 -9.58 -38.83 12.64
N LYS A 575 -9.83 -39.96 13.33
CA LYS A 575 -10.68 -40.03 14.54
C LYS A 575 -9.99 -39.57 15.83
N HIS A 576 -9.01 -38.67 15.74
CA HIS A 576 -8.26 -38.23 16.93
C HIS A 576 -8.04 -36.73 17.02
N THR A 577 -7.92 -36.03 15.89
CA THR A 577 -7.59 -34.60 15.86
C THR A 577 -8.65 -33.80 15.10
N MET A 578 -9.03 -32.66 15.65
CA MET A 578 -9.78 -31.64 14.94
C MET A 578 -9.11 -30.28 15.10
N ILE A 579 -9.25 -29.44 14.08
CA ILE A 579 -8.76 -28.07 14.03
C ILE A 579 -9.94 -27.17 13.73
N VAL A 580 -10.12 -26.09 14.51
CA VAL A 580 -11.10 -25.04 14.25
C VAL A 580 -10.35 -23.74 14.03
N ALA A 581 -10.65 -23.05 12.95
CA ALA A 581 -10.08 -21.74 12.69
C ALA A 581 -11.15 -20.66 12.87
N LEU A 582 -10.77 -19.54 13.49
CA LEU A 582 -11.67 -18.45 13.83
C LEU A 582 -11.12 -17.11 13.34
N ASP A 583 -12.02 -16.15 13.14
CA ASP A 583 -11.65 -14.77 12.86
C ASP A 583 -11.34 -14.05 14.18
N SER A 584 -10.10 -13.65 14.38
CA SER A 584 -9.65 -12.95 15.60
C SER A 584 -9.99 -11.45 15.56
N TRP A 585 -11.23 -11.11 15.24
CA TRP A 585 -11.77 -9.75 15.18
C TRP A 585 -11.24 -8.88 14.03
N VAL A 586 -10.86 -9.49 12.92
CA VAL A 586 -10.62 -8.78 11.65
C VAL A 586 -11.95 -8.31 11.09
N HIS A 587 -12.91 -9.21 10.87
CA HIS A 587 -14.24 -8.88 10.37
C HIS A 587 -15.37 -9.20 11.34
N GLU A 588 -15.29 -10.35 12.01
CA GLU A 588 -16.32 -10.86 12.92
C GLU A 588 -15.83 -10.81 14.37
N SER A 589 -16.65 -10.30 15.28
CA SER A 589 -16.24 -10.20 16.68
C SER A 589 -16.18 -11.56 17.37
N PRO A 590 -15.46 -11.68 18.49
CA PRO A 590 -15.49 -12.90 19.30
C PRO A 590 -16.91 -13.26 19.76
N GLN A 591 -17.75 -12.25 20.02
CA GLN A 591 -19.14 -12.44 20.41
C GLN A 591 -19.99 -13.07 19.28
N ASP A 592 -19.80 -12.63 18.04
CA ASP A 592 -20.58 -13.11 16.88
C ASP A 592 -20.31 -14.59 16.58
N GLN A 593 -19.14 -15.09 16.97
CA GLN A 593 -18.70 -16.46 16.69
C GLN A 593 -19.05 -17.47 17.80
N ILE A 594 -19.68 -17.03 18.90
CA ILE A 594 -20.09 -17.92 20.01
C ILE A 594 -21.12 -18.95 19.54
N GLU A 595 -22.09 -18.53 18.73
CA GLU A 595 -23.12 -19.45 18.22
C GLU A 595 -22.50 -20.52 17.32
N TYR A 596 -21.56 -20.15 16.44
CA TYR A 596 -20.83 -21.10 15.61
C TYR A 596 -20.12 -22.15 16.46
N LEU A 597 -19.34 -21.73 17.45
CA LEU A 597 -18.61 -22.63 18.35
C LEU A 597 -19.54 -23.55 19.13
N THR A 598 -20.62 -23.00 19.66
CA THR A 598 -21.61 -23.77 20.44
C THR A 598 -22.29 -24.81 19.56
N ASN A 599 -22.75 -24.42 18.37
CA ASN A 599 -23.37 -25.34 17.42
C ASN A 599 -22.39 -26.42 16.95
N LEU A 600 -21.13 -26.07 16.66
CA LEU A 600 -20.10 -27.01 16.25
C LEU A 600 -19.91 -28.11 17.30
N PHE A 601 -19.63 -27.72 18.55
CA PHE A 601 -19.30 -28.68 19.60
C PHE A 601 -20.51 -29.42 20.20
N GLU A 602 -21.71 -28.83 20.16
CA GLU A 602 -22.91 -29.44 20.77
C GLU A 602 -23.78 -30.21 19.77
N LYS A 603 -23.70 -29.89 18.47
CA LYS A 603 -24.56 -30.51 17.44
C LYS A 603 -23.79 -31.28 16.38
N SER A 604 -22.64 -30.76 15.93
CA SER A 604 -21.92 -31.33 14.78
C SER A 604 -20.86 -32.34 15.19
N VAL A 605 -20.19 -32.13 16.32
CA VAL A 605 -19.11 -33.00 16.80
C VAL A 605 -19.65 -34.03 17.78
N THR A 606 -19.49 -35.31 17.46
CA THR A 606 -19.77 -36.39 18.40
C THR A 606 -18.84 -36.32 19.61
N ALA A 607 -19.43 -36.32 20.81
CA ALA A 607 -18.69 -36.24 22.06
C ALA A 607 -17.67 -37.38 22.17
N GLY A 608 -16.44 -37.04 22.57
CA GLY A 608 -15.36 -38.00 22.77
C GLY A 608 -14.63 -38.47 21.51
N THR A 609 -15.07 -38.10 20.29
CA THR A 609 -14.41 -38.54 19.05
C THR A 609 -13.04 -37.90 18.87
N TYR A 610 -12.96 -36.56 18.83
CA TYR A 610 -11.69 -35.86 18.64
C TYR A 610 -11.15 -35.38 19.98
N LYS A 611 -10.09 -36.02 20.47
CA LYS A 611 -9.45 -35.69 21.75
C LYS A 611 -8.40 -34.59 21.63
N ASN A 612 -7.65 -34.58 20.52
CA ASN A 612 -6.79 -33.46 20.18
C ASN A 612 -7.66 -32.37 19.52
N ARG A 613 -7.92 -31.28 20.22
CA ARG A 613 -8.72 -30.16 19.72
C ARG A 613 -7.87 -28.92 19.64
N PHE A 614 -7.69 -28.38 18.45
CA PHE A 614 -6.88 -27.18 18.23
C PHE A 614 -7.73 -26.03 17.74
N ILE A 615 -7.40 -24.83 18.22
CA ILE A 615 -7.89 -23.57 17.68
C ILE A 615 -6.75 -22.88 16.94
N ILE A 616 -7.04 -22.27 15.79
CA ILE A 616 -6.13 -21.35 15.09
C ILE A 616 -6.79 -19.98 15.05
N ILE A 617 -6.06 -18.97 15.49
CA ILE A 617 -6.45 -17.56 15.46
C ILE A 617 -5.27 -16.71 15.03
N HIS A 618 -5.54 -15.58 14.39
CA HIS A 618 -4.47 -14.66 14.01
C HIS A 618 -3.98 -13.84 15.21
N HIS A 619 -4.82 -12.97 15.78
CA HIS A 619 -4.47 -12.20 16.97
C HIS A 619 -4.42 -13.13 18.21
N PRO A 620 -3.38 -13.03 19.06
CA PRO A 620 -3.27 -13.85 20.26
C PRO A 620 -4.25 -13.41 21.36
N MET A 621 -4.77 -14.36 22.13
CA MET A 621 -5.40 -14.15 23.44
C MET A 621 -4.33 -13.90 24.50
N TYR A 622 -3.25 -14.70 24.50
CA TYR A 622 -2.14 -14.57 25.45
C TYR A 622 -0.86 -14.09 24.77
N THR A 623 -0.83 -12.83 24.37
CA THR A 623 0.31 -12.19 23.68
C THR A 623 1.59 -12.14 24.52
N SER A 624 2.74 -12.42 23.88
CA SER A 624 4.07 -12.15 24.43
C SER A 624 4.49 -10.67 24.30
N GLY A 625 3.78 -9.90 23.47
CA GLY A 625 3.91 -8.46 23.31
C GLY A 625 3.02 -7.68 24.28
N SER A 626 2.58 -6.48 23.89
CA SER A 626 1.67 -5.66 24.69
C SER A 626 0.23 -6.18 24.64
N VAL A 627 -0.42 -6.29 25.79
CA VAL A 627 -1.84 -6.68 25.88
C VAL A 627 -2.73 -5.54 25.43
N GLY A 628 -3.53 -5.77 24.39
CA GLY A 628 -4.52 -4.84 23.86
C GLY A 628 -5.95 -5.19 24.30
N ASP A 629 -6.92 -4.55 23.66
CA ASP A 629 -8.34 -4.78 23.94
C ASP A 629 -8.90 -5.99 23.19
N ILE A 630 -8.32 -6.32 22.03
CA ILE A 630 -8.67 -7.53 21.26
C ILE A 630 -8.35 -8.78 22.08
N ASP A 631 -7.17 -8.86 22.71
CA ASP A 631 -6.77 -9.96 23.60
C ASP A 631 -7.80 -10.18 24.72
N LYS A 632 -8.16 -9.09 25.42
CA LYS A 632 -9.07 -9.12 26.57
C LYS A 632 -10.47 -9.57 26.17
N GLU A 633 -10.97 -9.09 25.03
CA GLU A 633 -12.29 -9.48 24.54
C GLU A 633 -12.32 -10.97 24.16
N MET A 634 -11.31 -11.46 23.43
CA MET A 634 -11.23 -12.88 23.10
C MET A 634 -11.15 -13.73 24.38
N ILE A 635 -10.33 -13.36 25.37
CA ILE A 635 -10.31 -14.05 26.67
C ILE A 635 -11.70 -14.06 27.30
N ALA A 636 -12.35 -12.89 27.41
CA ALA A 636 -13.66 -12.76 28.05
C ALA A 636 -14.78 -13.54 27.36
N LYS A 637 -14.69 -13.75 26.04
CA LYS A 637 -15.74 -14.39 25.24
C LYS A 637 -15.49 -15.86 24.94
N TRP A 638 -14.24 -16.26 24.75
CA TRP A 638 -13.90 -17.60 24.27
C TRP A 638 -13.23 -18.49 25.31
N GLU A 639 -12.50 -17.96 26.29
CA GLU A 639 -11.70 -18.81 27.19
C GLU A 639 -12.57 -19.84 27.92
N SER A 640 -13.71 -19.42 28.48
CA SER A 640 -14.62 -20.34 29.16
C SER A 640 -15.23 -21.39 28.22
N LEU A 641 -15.48 -21.03 26.96
CA LEU A 641 -15.97 -21.99 25.95
C LEU A 641 -14.88 -22.98 25.56
N PHE A 642 -13.65 -22.51 25.38
CA PHE A 642 -12.51 -23.38 25.06
C PHE A 642 -12.23 -24.36 26.19
N GLN A 643 -12.33 -23.92 27.45
CA GLN A 643 -12.25 -24.81 28.60
C GLN A 643 -13.41 -25.81 28.63
N LYS A 644 -14.67 -25.35 28.45
CA LYS A 644 -15.86 -26.21 28.42
C LYS A 644 -15.72 -27.34 27.38
N TYR A 645 -15.26 -26.99 26.17
CA TYR A 645 -15.09 -27.93 25.07
C TYR A 645 -13.71 -28.59 25.03
N GLY A 646 -12.91 -28.48 26.09
CA GLY A 646 -11.68 -29.25 26.24
C GLY A 646 -10.61 -28.99 25.19
N ILE A 647 -10.49 -27.76 24.69
CA ILE A 647 -9.44 -27.37 23.73
C ILE A 647 -8.05 -27.71 24.28
N THR A 648 -7.25 -28.41 23.46
CA THR A 648 -5.90 -28.88 23.81
C THR A 648 -4.89 -27.75 23.69
N ALA A 649 -4.94 -27.05 22.56
CA ALA A 649 -4.03 -25.96 22.29
C ALA A 649 -4.64 -24.91 21.37
N VAL A 650 -4.10 -23.70 21.46
CA VAL A 650 -4.40 -22.60 20.54
C VAL A 650 -3.11 -22.19 19.83
N PHE A 651 -3.15 -22.12 18.51
CA PHE A 651 -2.11 -21.57 17.66
C PHE A 651 -2.45 -20.10 17.35
N GLU A 652 -1.56 -19.19 17.74
CA GLU A 652 -1.75 -17.74 17.72
C GLU A 652 -0.63 -17.04 16.93
N ASN A 653 -0.86 -15.85 16.39
CA ASN A 653 0.03 -15.21 15.40
C ASN A 653 0.20 -13.70 15.66
N HIS A 654 0.37 -12.85 14.64
CA HIS A 654 0.35 -11.37 14.67
C HIS A 654 1.54 -10.62 15.30
N VAL A 655 2.15 -11.14 16.36
CA VAL A 655 3.10 -10.36 17.20
C VAL A 655 4.55 -10.41 16.69
N HIS A 656 4.84 -11.23 15.67
CA HIS A 656 6.17 -11.36 15.05
C HIS A 656 7.21 -11.93 16.01
N THR A 657 6.79 -12.84 16.90
CA THR A 657 7.67 -13.44 17.91
C THR A 657 7.42 -14.94 18.05
N TYR A 658 8.34 -15.61 18.73
CA TYR A 658 8.19 -16.98 19.19
C TYR A 658 7.63 -16.99 20.61
N LYS A 659 6.61 -17.82 20.84
CA LYS A 659 5.98 -18.03 22.14
C LYS A 659 5.51 -19.46 22.35
N GLN A 660 5.74 -19.95 23.56
CA GLN A 660 5.03 -21.10 24.14
C GLN A 660 4.67 -20.81 25.60
N THR A 661 3.41 -21.02 25.97
CA THR A 661 2.96 -20.91 27.36
C THR A 661 3.16 -22.20 28.14
N TYR A 662 3.06 -22.11 29.47
CA TYR A 662 2.60 -23.24 30.28
C TYR A 662 1.09 -23.46 30.07
N PRO A 663 0.48 -24.55 30.56
CA PRO A 663 -0.98 -24.70 30.53
C PRO A 663 -1.66 -23.60 31.34
N ILE A 664 -2.56 -22.84 30.73
CA ILE A 664 -3.26 -21.70 31.32
C ILE A 664 -4.74 -22.01 31.51
N ARG A 665 -5.28 -21.61 32.67
CA ARG A 665 -6.71 -21.61 32.97
C ARG A 665 -7.05 -20.35 33.74
N ASP A 666 -8.09 -19.64 33.31
CA ASP A 666 -8.58 -18.42 33.97
C ASP A 666 -7.46 -17.40 34.23
N GLY A 667 -6.59 -17.21 33.22
CA GLY A 667 -5.42 -16.33 33.30
C GLY A 667 -4.26 -16.81 34.19
N LYS A 668 -4.30 -18.05 34.70
CA LYS A 668 -3.28 -18.59 35.62
C LYS A 668 -2.64 -19.87 35.08
N VAL A 669 -1.37 -20.06 35.39
CA VAL A 669 -0.67 -21.31 35.09
C VAL A 669 -1.18 -22.42 35.98
N VAL A 670 -1.61 -23.54 35.37
CA VAL A 670 -2.07 -24.75 36.08
C VAL A 670 -0.89 -25.53 36.63
N THR A 671 0.16 -25.73 35.82
CA THR A 671 1.38 -26.41 36.25
C THR A 671 2.62 -25.90 35.49
N LYS A 672 3.76 -25.89 36.18
CA LYS A 672 5.09 -25.71 35.57
C LYS A 672 5.94 -26.98 35.60
N THR A 673 5.46 -28.00 36.32
CA THR A 673 6.13 -29.28 36.46
C THR A 673 5.81 -30.12 35.22
N SER A 674 6.86 -30.60 34.55
CA SER A 674 6.69 -31.59 33.49
C SER A 674 6.36 -32.93 34.11
N GLU A 675 5.43 -33.65 33.51
CA GLU A 675 5.26 -35.08 33.82
C GLU A 675 6.53 -35.85 33.49
N GLN A 676 6.80 -36.91 34.25
CA GLN A 676 7.91 -37.82 33.94
C GLN A 676 7.63 -38.49 32.60
N THR A 677 8.61 -38.42 31.71
CA THR A 677 8.58 -39.16 30.45
C THR A 677 9.79 -40.07 30.41
N ASP A 678 9.64 -41.22 29.75
CA ASP A 678 10.78 -42.11 29.45
C ASP A 678 11.70 -41.54 28.36
N SER A 679 11.41 -40.34 27.85
CA SER A 679 12.08 -39.74 26.70
C SER A 679 12.88 -38.49 27.08
N THR A 680 14.21 -38.61 27.00
CA THR A 680 15.14 -37.51 27.31
C THR A 680 15.07 -36.33 26.32
N SER A 681 14.40 -36.48 25.17
CA SER A 681 14.26 -35.43 24.16
C SER A 681 13.06 -34.51 24.38
N VAL A 682 12.07 -34.93 25.18
CA VAL A 682 10.88 -34.12 25.47
C VAL A 682 11.20 -33.14 26.60
N ALA A 683 11.15 -31.84 26.31
CA ALA A 683 11.48 -30.82 27.29
C ALA A 683 10.35 -30.51 28.28
N PHE A 684 9.11 -30.69 27.86
CA PHE A 684 7.93 -30.51 28.71
C PHE A 684 6.81 -31.45 28.28
N SER A 685 6.28 -32.22 29.21
CA SER A 685 5.13 -33.10 29.02
C SER A 685 3.98 -32.67 29.91
N TYR A 686 2.78 -32.63 29.32
CA TYR A 686 1.55 -32.25 30.00
C TYR A 686 0.46 -33.30 29.76
N LYS A 687 -0.08 -33.84 30.85
CA LYS A 687 -1.18 -34.79 30.83
C LYS A 687 -2.49 -34.08 31.13
N ARG A 688 -3.49 -34.28 30.26
CA ARG A 688 -4.86 -33.78 30.36
C ARG A 688 -5.81 -34.94 30.63
N GLU A 689 -6.75 -34.76 31.54
CA GLU A 689 -7.76 -35.76 31.92
C GLU A 689 -9.11 -35.34 31.29
N SER A 690 -9.44 -35.85 30.10
CA SER A 690 -10.58 -35.38 29.31
C SER A 690 -11.95 -35.66 29.96
N ALA A 691 -12.01 -36.51 30.99
CA ALA A 691 -13.23 -36.76 31.75
C ALA A 691 -13.64 -35.57 32.63
N ASP A 692 -12.71 -34.68 32.99
CA ASP A 692 -12.94 -33.51 33.83
C ASP A 692 -12.17 -32.29 33.32
N ASN A 693 -12.69 -31.67 32.26
CA ASN A 693 -12.15 -30.44 31.68
C ASN A 693 -12.09 -29.26 32.69
N SER A 694 -12.63 -29.38 33.91
CA SER A 694 -12.59 -28.32 34.92
C SER A 694 -11.22 -28.11 35.55
N LYS A 695 -10.28 -29.05 35.40
CA LYS A 695 -8.94 -28.99 36.02
C LYS A 695 -7.82 -28.74 35.02
N ASP A 696 -8.07 -28.97 33.74
CA ASP A 696 -7.07 -28.82 32.71
C ASP A 696 -6.91 -27.37 32.26
N GLY A 697 -5.67 -27.04 31.88
CA GLY A 697 -5.30 -25.80 31.22
C GLY A 697 -5.11 -25.99 29.72
N ILE A 698 -5.10 -24.88 29.00
CA ILE A 698 -4.89 -24.81 27.56
C ILE A 698 -3.47 -24.28 27.31
N MET A 699 -2.75 -24.89 26.36
CA MET A 699 -1.46 -24.37 25.94
C MET A 699 -1.60 -23.47 24.71
N TYR A 700 -0.88 -22.35 24.71
CA TYR A 700 -0.90 -21.37 23.63
C TYR A 700 0.48 -21.30 22.98
N PHE A 701 0.51 -21.44 21.65
CA PHE A 701 1.73 -21.52 20.85
C PHE A 701 1.70 -20.46 19.74
N GLY A 702 2.84 -19.86 19.44
CA GLY A 702 2.97 -18.99 18.26
C GLY A 702 3.41 -17.58 18.61
N ASP A 703 2.54 -16.59 18.37
CA ASP A 703 2.82 -15.17 18.11
C ASP A 703 3.40 -14.86 16.72
N GLY A 704 3.44 -15.87 15.84
CA GLY A 704 3.52 -15.73 14.38
C GLY A 704 4.74 -14.96 13.86
N SER A 705 5.77 -15.67 13.41
CA SER A 705 6.97 -15.04 12.85
C SER A 705 7.55 -15.90 11.72
N TRP A 706 6.78 -16.14 10.67
CA TRP A 706 7.27 -16.89 9.52
C TRP A 706 8.04 -15.99 8.54
N GLY A 707 9.12 -15.41 9.06
CA GLY A 707 10.08 -14.59 8.30
C GLY A 707 9.73 -13.11 8.16
N VAL A 708 8.57 -12.68 8.68
CA VAL A 708 8.26 -11.25 8.84
C VAL A 708 9.25 -10.55 9.77
N THR A 709 9.47 -9.25 9.55
CA THR A 709 10.30 -8.43 10.43
C THR A 709 9.61 -8.22 11.77
N TYR A 710 10.36 -8.43 12.86
CA TYR A 710 9.92 -8.01 14.18
C TYR A 710 10.15 -6.50 14.38
N TRP A 711 9.06 -5.73 14.46
CA TRP A 711 9.07 -4.29 14.65
C TRP A 711 8.98 -3.92 16.15
N ASN A 712 9.95 -4.39 16.93
CA ASN A 712 10.24 -3.95 18.30
C ASN A 712 9.05 -3.87 19.30
N ALA A 713 8.35 -5.00 19.51
CA ALA A 713 7.38 -5.14 20.60
C ALA A 713 8.04 -5.63 21.90
N SER A 714 8.21 -4.79 22.92
CA SER A 714 8.81 -5.19 24.20
C SER A 714 8.25 -6.53 24.72
N LEU A 715 9.09 -7.57 24.76
CA LEU A 715 8.67 -8.90 25.18
C LEU A 715 8.35 -8.93 26.67
N ARG A 716 7.25 -9.58 27.05
CA ARG A 716 6.82 -9.80 28.45
C ARG A 716 7.61 -10.91 29.14
N LYS A 717 8.94 -10.84 29.13
CA LYS A 717 9.86 -11.86 29.68
C LYS A 717 9.67 -12.14 31.17
N SER A 718 9.14 -11.18 31.94
CA SER A 718 8.85 -11.35 33.37
C SER A 718 7.52 -12.06 33.65
N SER A 719 6.68 -12.28 32.64
CA SER A 719 5.39 -12.95 32.81
C SER A 719 5.60 -14.41 33.17
N GLY A 720 4.99 -14.84 34.28
CA GLY A 720 5.05 -16.23 34.73
C GLY A 720 4.25 -17.22 33.87
N LEU A 721 3.52 -16.74 32.85
CA LEU A 721 2.71 -17.53 31.93
C LEU A 721 3.54 -18.29 30.89
N PHE A 722 4.70 -17.73 30.51
CA PHE A 722 5.47 -18.24 29.38
C PHE A 722 6.51 -19.27 29.82
N ARG A 723 6.59 -20.37 29.06
CA ARG A 723 7.69 -21.32 29.17
C ARG A 723 8.89 -20.82 28.37
N GLN A 724 8.64 -20.36 27.14
CA GLN A 724 9.66 -19.75 26.29
C GLN A 724 9.03 -18.65 25.44
N ILE A 725 9.75 -17.53 25.31
CA ILE A 725 9.46 -16.47 24.35
C ILE A 725 10.76 -15.93 23.76
N GLY A 726 10.72 -15.42 22.53
CA GLY A 726 11.89 -14.84 21.88
C GLY A 726 11.58 -14.18 20.54
N VAL A 727 12.54 -13.43 20.02
CA VAL A 727 12.48 -12.90 18.65
C VAL A 727 13.16 -13.91 17.74
N LEU A 728 12.37 -14.71 17.02
CA LEU A 728 12.85 -15.81 16.22
C LEU A 728 11.89 -16.09 15.07
N SER A 729 12.38 -16.08 13.84
CA SER A 729 11.61 -16.63 12.74
C SER A 729 11.52 -18.15 12.87
N HIS A 730 10.31 -18.69 12.91
CA HIS A 730 10.10 -20.09 13.22
C HIS A 730 8.83 -20.65 12.59
N VAL A 731 8.77 -21.98 12.55
CA VAL A 731 7.53 -22.75 12.37
C VAL A 731 7.49 -23.89 13.38
N TYR A 732 6.31 -24.33 13.75
CA TYR A 732 6.11 -25.55 14.53
C TYR A 732 5.91 -26.74 13.62
N HIS A 733 6.63 -27.82 13.87
CA HIS A 733 6.29 -29.14 13.35
C HIS A 733 5.47 -29.86 14.41
N VAL A 734 4.23 -30.22 14.06
CA VAL A 734 3.25 -30.83 14.96
C VAL A 734 2.94 -32.23 14.47
N LYS A 735 2.92 -33.20 15.39
CA LYS A 735 2.60 -34.61 15.13
C LYS A 735 1.51 -35.07 16.07
N CYS A 736 0.44 -35.61 15.50
CA CYS A 736 -0.70 -36.12 16.25
C CYS A 736 -0.96 -37.58 15.92
N ARG A 737 -1.41 -38.36 16.89
CA ARG A 737 -1.93 -39.72 16.68
C ARG A 737 -2.82 -40.17 17.85
N SER A 738 -3.54 -41.26 17.65
CA SER A 738 -4.13 -42.05 18.74
C SER A 738 -3.13 -43.10 19.24
N LEU A 739 -2.97 -43.26 20.56
CA LEU A 739 -2.23 -44.38 21.15
C LEU A 739 -3.14 -45.56 21.47
N SER A 740 -4.40 -45.26 21.80
CA SER A 740 -5.47 -46.20 22.05
C SER A 740 -6.81 -45.46 21.96
N ASN A 741 -7.93 -46.17 21.94
CA ASN A 741 -9.27 -45.53 22.04
C ASN A 741 -9.39 -44.58 23.26
N ALA A 742 -8.56 -44.79 24.27
CA ALA A 742 -8.55 -44.00 25.49
C ALA A 742 -7.49 -42.89 25.52
N ILE A 743 -6.54 -42.78 24.59
CA ILE A 743 -5.46 -41.76 24.72
C ILE A 743 -5.08 -41.20 23.35
N SER A 744 -5.13 -39.88 23.20
CA SER A 744 -4.54 -39.18 22.06
C SER A 744 -3.27 -38.44 22.45
N PHE A 745 -2.41 -38.26 21.45
CA PHE A 745 -1.08 -37.73 21.62
C PHE A 745 -0.86 -36.57 20.67
N THR A 746 -0.22 -35.51 21.17
CA THR A 746 0.31 -34.39 20.38
C THR A 746 1.76 -34.13 20.79
N GLU A 747 2.70 -34.18 19.85
CA GLU A 747 4.07 -33.71 20.03
C GLU A 747 4.36 -32.59 19.05
N LEU A 748 4.95 -31.50 19.54
CA LEU A 748 5.36 -30.40 18.69
C LEU A 748 6.69 -29.82 19.13
N TYR A 749 7.47 -29.31 18.17
CA TYR A 749 8.70 -28.58 18.41
C TYR A 749 8.85 -27.46 17.37
N ALA A 750 9.65 -26.46 17.69
CA ALA A 750 9.87 -25.33 16.80
C ALA A 750 11.16 -25.50 15.99
N LEU A 751 11.06 -25.34 14.68
CA LEU A 751 12.21 -25.10 13.81
C LEU A 751 12.49 -23.60 13.80
N GLY A 752 13.66 -23.20 14.29
CA GLY A 752 14.07 -21.81 14.37
C GLY A 752 15.15 -21.47 13.36
N TYR A 753 15.04 -20.31 12.73
CA TYR A 753 16.06 -19.73 11.87
C TYR A 753 17.07 -18.91 12.67
N ASN A 754 18.36 -19.25 12.56
CA ASN A 754 19.44 -18.48 13.15
C ASN A 754 19.93 -17.42 12.15
N SER A 755 19.65 -16.14 12.42
CA SER A 755 20.05 -15.02 11.55
C SER A 755 21.56 -14.80 11.42
N THR A 756 22.37 -15.34 12.35
CA THR A 756 23.83 -15.23 12.30
C THR A 756 24.45 -16.27 11.39
N THR A 757 23.95 -17.51 11.44
CA THR A 757 24.52 -18.63 10.67
C THR A 757 23.73 -18.96 9.40
N GLY A 758 22.51 -18.46 9.28
CA GLY A 758 21.55 -18.85 8.24
C GLY A 758 20.99 -20.27 8.40
N ALA A 759 21.37 -20.99 9.46
CA ALA A 759 20.96 -22.37 9.69
C ALA A 759 19.56 -22.45 10.31
N VAL A 760 18.86 -23.55 10.00
CA VAL A 760 17.60 -23.93 10.66
C VAL A 760 17.84 -25.16 11.51
N SER A 761 17.35 -25.13 12.76
CA SER A 761 17.47 -26.23 13.71
C SER A 761 16.32 -26.21 14.71
N GLU A 762 16.14 -27.29 15.46
CA GLU A 762 15.21 -27.27 16.60
C GLU A 762 15.61 -26.17 17.58
N PHE A 763 14.68 -25.29 17.92
CA PHE A 763 14.97 -24.16 18.79
C PHE A 763 14.93 -24.58 20.26
N GLY A 764 16.06 -24.41 20.95
CA GLY A 764 16.15 -24.53 22.40
C GLY A 764 15.54 -25.82 22.95
N LYS A 765 14.69 -25.68 23.98
CA LYS A 765 13.94 -26.78 24.61
C LYS A 765 12.48 -26.77 24.16
N SER A 766 12.23 -26.53 22.86
CA SER A 766 10.88 -26.25 22.35
C SER A 766 9.94 -27.45 22.30
N ARG A 767 10.47 -28.69 22.35
CA ARG A 767 9.68 -29.91 22.27
C ARG A 767 8.70 -30.05 23.44
N VAL A 768 7.41 -30.06 23.10
CA VAL A 768 6.28 -30.26 24.02
C VAL A 768 5.52 -31.51 23.63
N ARG A 769 5.09 -32.26 24.65
CA ARG A 769 4.18 -33.39 24.52
C ARG A 769 2.91 -33.11 25.31
N ILE A 770 1.75 -33.34 24.70
CA ILE A 770 0.45 -33.27 25.35
C ILE A 770 -0.26 -34.61 25.15
N GLU A 771 -0.62 -35.24 26.26
CA GLU A 771 -1.38 -36.50 26.30
C GLU A 771 -2.80 -36.19 26.79
N VAL A 772 -3.81 -36.61 26.03
CA VAL A 772 -5.23 -36.39 26.38
C VAL A 772 -5.88 -37.75 26.62
N HIS A 773 -6.24 -38.01 27.88
CA HIS A 773 -6.84 -39.26 28.36
C HIS A 773 -8.37 -39.21 28.31
#